data_AF-A0A2N0M729-F1
#
_entry.id   AF-A0A2N0M729-F1
#
_cell.length_a   1.000
_cell.length_b   1.000
_cell.length_c   1.000
_cell.angle_alpha   90.00
_cell.angle_beta   90.00
_cell.angle_gamma   90.00
#
_symmetry.space_group_name_H-M   'P 1'
#
loop_
_entity.id
_entity.type
_entity.pdbx_description
1 polymer ?
#
loop_
_entity_poly.entity_id
_entity_poly.type
_entity_poly.pdbx_seq_one_letter_code
_entity_poly.pdbx_strand_id
1 'polypeptide(L)'
;MTSYGEPRVWLEGFPQGQATQIYHDHLGLRYPGEVIRAASWSPSWGEPLSQNIYFRIVLMSRRRGTLQPQIGDARIAVCFPGTGSSRRRTGSIRELATIRETQANYPSSSDLDADLIRTTLRRRQEGLEQELLGEESVRYSQGAVVTGADSAINDTVVAGIFAGVEPNEWFQRLAGRLLDQAYPELPVATSSLNRTMTPEEVPELHRAIFNHSGGNTNALSEFGPALGVSSHSSPQVFDSSHCRTFDMLRDWLSQQPGPADWPAAHRYLAHEIGLTGPLAHLFLLLFAHIETPPVEIKLTSLDGVSMVDGSPLLTRRLTHDLLPLLPWDPGFAEPGAQIGRESDPELADTFQHFSYLSPSLASHIPETDTAMAEAVLARDIESLSQELSQSHSLLAQLYQATGDPEFPELADPLERLGVILGAAPAGFLEVYRRIRESYSNPSLLKDDISVLHRIAQISAFYSEILELRSYLDRAEIPSSTLPNLWVESQGLQAALSLGSLIHPAGRTMESLIQEIDGFKSSYGAAYKNHHTQLHQDLPAYQRNLAAARRKSQALTLLNTIPELPGAEGLDLANSLEQLIDGPSPCPVDGEALKMEDNPICGSCEITLETALAVDRLNMVSAAIDASLAVQNKILSDLLVGKIMQETDDPRLDDLIRIVQTSDLSVLSNTLNQDMADFIHRLLA
;
A
#
# COMPACT_ATOMS: atom_id res chain seq x y z
N MET A 1 -24.69 59.59 13.38
CA MET A 1 -23.57 60.39 13.92
C MET A 1 -22.31 59.57 13.73
N THR A 2 -21.31 60.22 13.16
CA THR A 2 -20.10 59.69 12.55
C THR A 2 -19.34 58.70 13.45
N SER A 3 -19.08 57.50 12.92
CA SER A 3 -18.22 56.45 13.49
C SER A 3 -16.77 56.91 13.73
N TYR A 4 -16.40 58.09 13.25
CA TYR A 4 -15.06 58.67 13.33
C TYR A 4 -14.55 58.91 14.76
N GLY A 5 -15.41 58.99 15.78
CA GLY A 5 -15.00 59.25 17.17
C GLY A 5 -14.76 58.00 18.03
N GLU A 6 -14.84 56.78 17.49
CA GLU A 6 -14.63 55.54 18.25
C GLU A 6 -13.21 54.96 18.06
N PRO A 7 -12.59 54.36 19.09
CA PRO A 7 -11.37 53.57 18.96
C PRO A 7 -11.41 52.58 17.79
N ARG A 8 -10.26 52.37 17.10
CA ARG A 8 -10.20 51.47 15.93
C ARG A 8 -10.66 50.04 16.25
N VAL A 9 -10.31 49.53 17.43
CA VAL A 9 -10.75 48.21 17.91
C VAL A 9 -12.28 48.03 17.88
N TRP A 10 -13.05 49.09 18.06
CA TRP A 10 -14.52 49.05 17.99
C TRP A 10 -15.08 49.20 16.57
N LEU A 11 -14.29 49.73 15.63
CA LEU A 11 -14.69 49.89 14.25
C LEU A 11 -14.29 48.67 13.40
N GLU A 12 -13.09 48.16 13.64
CA GLU A 12 -12.45 47.11 12.84
C GLU A 12 -12.54 45.74 13.52
N GLY A 13 -12.32 45.67 14.84
CA GLY A 13 -12.32 44.41 15.58
C GLY A 13 -13.71 43.96 16.03
N PHE A 14 -14.46 44.86 16.68
CA PHE A 14 -15.81 44.58 17.21
C PHE A 14 -16.85 45.60 16.70
N PRO A 15 -17.12 45.62 15.39
CA PRO A 15 -18.09 46.53 14.79
C PRO A 15 -19.47 46.41 15.42
N GLN A 16 -20.16 47.54 15.51
CA GLN A 16 -21.48 47.56 16.13
C GLN A 16 -22.52 46.85 15.25
N GLY A 17 -23.32 45.97 15.85
CA GLY A 17 -24.40 45.23 15.21
C GLY A 17 -23.96 43.98 14.44
N GLN A 18 -22.67 43.66 14.48
CA GLN A 18 -22.10 42.47 13.85
C GLN A 18 -21.53 41.54 14.93
N ALA A 19 -21.60 40.24 14.69
CA ALA A 19 -20.95 39.24 15.51
C ALA A 19 -19.50 39.08 15.04
N THR A 20 -18.55 39.28 15.95
CA THR A 20 -17.14 38.99 15.74
C THR A 20 -16.83 37.65 16.38
N GLN A 21 -16.30 36.70 15.60
CA GLN A 21 -15.81 35.43 16.13
C GLN A 21 -14.53 35.64 16.94
N ILE A 22 -14.47 35.00 18.11
CA ILE A 22 -13.28 34.92 18.95
C ILE A 22 -13.10 33.50 19.45
N TYR A 23 -11.89 33.17 19.91
CA TYR A 23 -11.57 31.86 20.47
C TYR A 23 -11.11 32.00 21.91
N HIS A 24 -11.43 31.02 22.74
CA HIS A 24 -10.91 30.89 24.09
C HIS A 24 -10.41 29.48 24.33
N ASP A 25 -9.21 29.35 24.90
CA ASP A 25 -8.63 28.05 25.25
C ASP A 25 -9.07 27.70 26.68
N HIS A 26 -9.85 26.63 26.82
CA HIS A 26 -10.37 26.16 28.11
C HIS A 26 -10.08 24.67 28.27
N LEU A 27 -9.47 24.28 29.39
CA LEU A 27 -9.13 22.89 29.69
C LEU A 27 -8.43 22.14 28.53
N GLY A 28 -7.52 22.83 27.82
CA GLY A 28 -6.75 22.24 26.71
C GLY A 28 -7.49 22.13 25.37
N LEU A 29 -8.74 22.61 25.26
CA LEU A 29 -9.49 22.69 24.01
C LEU A 29 -9.74 24.15 23.61
N ARG A 30 -9.68 24.45 22.31
CA ARG A 30 -9.99 25.78 21.78
C ARG A 30 -11.47 25.90 21.40
N TYR A 31 -12.20 26.73 22.12
CA TYR A 31 -13.63 26.96 21.92
C TYR A 31 -13.88 28.20 21.06
N PRO A 32 -14.61 28.06 19.94
CA PRO A 32 -15.15 29.20 19.21
C PRO A 32 -16.32 29.84 19.96
N GLY A 33 -16.35 31.17 20.00
CA GLY A 33 -17.44 31.97 20.52
C GLY A 33 -17.57 33.27 19.74
N GLU A 34 -18.47 34.14 20.20
CA GLU A 34 -18.72 35.40 19.51
C GLU A 34 -18.93 36.58 20.46
N VAL A 35 -18.56 37.75 19.97
CA VAL A 35 -18.78 39.04 20.62
C VAL A 35 -19.67 39.90 19.75
N ILE A 36 -20.74 40.43 20.33
CA ILE A 36 -21.69 41.29 19.64
C ILE A 36 -21.74 42.64 20.36
N ARG A 37 -21.29 43.70 19.70
CA ARG A 37 -21.43 45.07 20.23
C ARG A 37 -22.73 45.68 19.76
N ALA A 38 -23.61 46.09 20.67
CA ALA A 38 -24.96 46.52 20.30
C ALA A 38 -25.47 47.76 21.04
N ALA A 39 -26.26 48.59 20.36
CA ALA A 39 -26.94 49.73 20.99
C ALA A 39 -28.33 49.36 21.58
N SER A 40 -28.90 48.25 21.15
CA SER A 40 -30.19 47.70 21.60
C SER A 40 -30.13 46.17 21.60
N TRP A 41 -30.83 45.55 22.54
CA TRP A 41 -30.95 44.10 22.65
C TRP A 41 -31.78 43.51 21.53
N SER A 42 -31.35 42.37 20.98
CA SER A 42 -32.14 41.49 20.12
C SER A 42 -32.46 40.20 20.86
N PRO A 43 -33.74 39.76 20.91
CA PRO A 43 -34.10 38.46 21.51
C PRO A 43 -33.34 37.27 20.94
N SER A 44 -32.99 37.30 19.64
CA SER A 44 -32.23 36.23 18.98
C SER A 44 -30.85 35.98 19.60
N TRP A 45 -30.24 36.99 20.24
CA TRP A 45 -28.96 36.81 20.92
C TRP A 45 -29.07 36.08 22.26
N GLY A 46 -30.28 35.98 22.81
CA GLY A 46 -30.57 35.22 24.02
C GLY A 46 -30.99 33.78 23.74
N GLU A 47 -31.18 33.38 22.49
CA GLU A 47 -31.53 32.00 22.14
C GLU A 47 -30.38 31.03 22.50
N PRO A 48 -30.69 29.76 22.85
CA PRO A 48 -29.69 28.76 23.17
C PRO A 48 -28.61 28.65 22.11
N LEU A 49 -27.36 28.51 22.55
CA LEU A 49 -26.26 28.39 21.61
C LEU A 49 -26.39 27.08 20.84
N SER A 50 -26.09 27.15 19.55
CA SER A 50 -26.12 26.04 18.61
C SER A 50 -24.93 26.14 17.67
N GLN A 51 -24.72 25.11 16.86
CA GLN A 51 -23.62 25.02 15.90
C GLN A 51 -22.24 25.09 16.60
N ASN A 52 -21.29 25.80 16.00
CA ASN A 52 -19.92 25.90 16.49
C ASN A 52 -19.71 27.16 17.34
N ILE A 53 -20.67 27.51 18.22
CA ILE A 53 -20.57 28.67 19.12
C ILE A 53 -20.79 28.19 20.56
N TYR A 54 -19.79 28.39 21.42
CA TYR A 54 -19.78 27.86 22.79
C TYR A 54 -19.99 28.91 23.86
N PHE A 55 -19.78 30.17 23.52
CA PHE A 55 -20.11 31.30 24.38
C PHE A 55 -20.45 32.51 23.51
N ARG A 56 -21.28 33.39 24.05
CA ARG A 56 -21.66 34.65 23.40
C ARG A 56 -21.58 35.79 24.39
N ILE A 57 -20.90 36.86 23.99
CA ILE A 57 -20.75 38.06 24.80
C ILE A 57 -21.42 39.22 24.07
N VAL A 58 -22.49 39.76 24.65
CA VAL A 58 -23.19 40.92 24.12
C VAL A 58 -22.78 42.16 24.90
N LEU A 59 -22.01 43.05 24.26
CA LEU A 59 -21.56 44.31 24.84
C LEU A 59 -22.53 45.45 24.50
N MET A 60 -23.32 45.89 25.48
CA MET A 60 -24.30 46.95 25.29
C MET A 60 -23.65 48.33 25.36
N SER A 61 -23.83 49.17 24.34
CA SER A 61 -23.23 50.51 24.30
C SER A 61 -23.87 51.48 25.31
N ARG A 62 -25.10 51.19 25.75
CA ARG A 62 -25.89 52.04 26.67
C ARG A 62 -26.74 51.18 27.60
N ARG A 63 -26.86 51.59 28.87
CA ARG A 63 -27.82 51.00 29.82
C ARG A 63 -29.18 51.67 29.65
N ARG A 64 -30.20 50.91 29.27
CA ARG A 64 -31.61 51.34 29.33
C ARG A 64 -32.22 50.77 30.60
N GLY A 65 -32.74 51.62 31.47
CA GLY A 65 -33.05 51.29 32.88
C GLY A 65 -34.07 50.18 33.12
N THR A 66 -34.78 49.69 32.11
CA THR A 66 -35.81 48.65 32.20
C THR A 66 -35.52 47.38 31.40
N LEU A 67 -34.34 47.28 30.76
CA LEU A 67 -34.02 46.12 29.91
C LEU A 67 -33.59 44.93 30.77
N GLN A 68 -34.40 43.87 30.76
CA GLN A 68 -34.04 42.54 31.26
C GLN A 68 -33.93 41.59 30.06
N PRO A 69 -32.72 41.22 29.63
CA PRO A 69 -32.55 40.30 28.51
C PRO A 69 -33.03 38.92 28.93
N GLN A 70 -33.87 38.29 28.11
CA GLN A 70 -34.19 36.87 28.25
C GLN A 70 -33.02 36.08 27.68
N ILE A 71 -32.35 35.29 28.52
CA ILE A 71 -31.16 34.53 28.15
C ILE A 71 -31.45 33.06 28.41
N GLY A 72 -31.51 32.26 27.35
CA GLY A 72 -31.83 30.83 27.40
C GLY A 72 -30.63 29.92 27.66
N ASP A 73 -29.42 30.47 27.82
CA ASP A 73 -28.19 29.69 27.98
C ASP A 73 -27.23 30.38 28.96
N ALA A 74 -26.68 29.62 29.91
CA ALA A 74 -25.76 30.13 30.92
C ALA A 74 -24.44 30.64 30.32
N ARG A 75 -24.08 30.19 29.11
CA ARG A 75 -22.85 30.57 28.38
C ARG A 75 -23.00 31.89 27.61
N ILE A 76 -24.11 32.59 27.78
CA ILE A 76 -24.37 33.89 27.18
C ILE A 76 -24.26 34.97 28.25
N ALA A 77 -23.44 35.98 28.02
CA ALA A 77 -23.28 37.13 28.90
C ALA A 77 -23.71 38.42 28.22
N VAL A 78 -24.54 39.21 28.90
CA VAL A 78 -24.94 40.56 28.47
C VAL A 78 -24.31 41.58 29.41
N CYS A 79 -23.42 42.40 28.84
CA CYS A 79 -22.62 43.38 29.57
C CYS A 79 -23.23 44.78 29.42
N PHE A 80 -23.69 45.36 30.52
CA PHE A 80 -24.24 46.71 30.59
C PHE A 80 -23.21 47.70 31.14
N PRO A 81 -23.08 48.89 30.54
CA PRO A 81 -22.20 49.92 31.06
C PRO A 81 -22.85 50.62 32.26
N GLY A 82 -22.03 51.21 33.13
CA GLY A 82 -22.47 52.12 34.18
C GLY A 82 -23.24 53.33 33.65
N THR A 83 -24.06 53.94 34.50
CA THR A 83 -24.94 55.08 34.15
C THR A 83 -24.22 56.43 34.10
N GLY A 84 -22.95 56.50 34.51
CA GLY A 84 -22.16 57.73 34.56
C GLY A 84 -21.81 58.27 33.17
N SER A 85 -22.09 59.55 32.93
CA SER A 85 -21.63 60.27 31.75
C SER A 85 -20.31 60.99 32.04
N SER A 86 -19.21 60.53 31.42
CA SER A 86 -17.89 61.16 31.55
C SER A 86 -17.76 62.31 30.55
N ARG A 87 -17.64 63.56 31.05
CA ARG A 87 -17.34 64.74 30.23
C ARG A 87 -16.02 64.59 29.49
N ARG A 88 -15.03 63.94 30.13
CA ARG A 88 -13.71 63.63 29.55
C ARG A 88 -13.85 62.76 28.32
N ARG A 89 -14.61 61.66 28.41
CA ARG A 89 -14.91 60.78 27.28
C ARG A 89 -15.56 61.52 26.11
N THR A 90 -16.55 62.38 26.35
CA THR A 90 -17.19 63.17 25.28
C THR A 90 -16.20 64.11 24.59
N GLY A 91 -15.25 64.68 25.35
CA GLY A 91 -14.15 65.47 24.80
C GLY A 91 -13.24 64.64 23.89
N SER A 92 -12.75 63.51 24.39
CA SER A 92 -11.84 62.62 23.65
C SER A 92 -12.48 62.05 22.36
N ILE A 93 -13.79 61.75 22.36
CA ILE A 93 -14.52 61.32 21.15
C ILE A 93 -14.53 62.41 20.07
N ARG A 94 -14.80 63.67 20.47
CA ARG A 94 -14.82 64.79 19.53
C ARG A 94 -13.43 65.06 18.96
N GLU A 95 -12.41 65.06 19.81
CA GLU A 95 -11.03 65.27 19.40
C GLU A 95 -10.56 64.17 18.43
N LEU A 96 -10.88 62.90 18.72
CA LEU A 96 -10.54 61.78 17.84
C LEU A 96 -11.22 61.90 16.47
N ALA A 97 -12.50 62.30 16.43
CA ALA A 97 -13.21 62.54 15.17
C ALA A 97 -12.55 63.67 14.35
N THR A 98 -12.20 64.78 15.00
CA THR A 98 -11.51 65.91 14.34
C THR A 98 -10.12 65.51 13.82
N ILE A 99 -9.35 64.70 14.57
CA ILE A 99 -8.04 64.21 14.11
C ILE A 99 -8.18 63.35 12.86
N ARG A 100 -9.15 62.44 12.82
CA ARG A 100 -9.36 61.57 11.64
C ARG A 100 -9.89 62.34 10.43
N GLU A 101 -10.79 63.31 10.64
CA GLU A 101 -11.23 64.24 9.58
C GLU A 101 -10.05 65.05 9.04
N THR A 102 -9.15 65.51 9.92
CA THR A 102 -7.94 66.25 9.53
C THR A 102 -6.99 65.35 8.74
N GLN A 103 -6.71 64.13 9.20
CA GLN A 103 -5.87 63.16 8.49
C GLN A 103 -6.38 62.84 7.09
N ALA A 104 -7.71 62.72 6.90
CA ALA A 104 -8.32 62.45 5.60
C ALA A 104 -8.10 63.59 4.59
N ASN A 105 -7.86 64.82 5.05
CA ASN A 105 -7.67 66.00 4.20
C ASN A 105 -6.19 66.27 3.84
N TYR A 106 -5.23 65.51 4.38
CA TYR A 106 -3.81 65.63 4.02
C TYR A 106 -3.42 64.55 2.99
N PRO A 107 -3.28 64.89 1.68
CA PRO A 107 -2.86 63.92 0.67
C PRO A 107 -1.42 63.45 0.89
N SER A 108 -1.07 62.29 0.32
CA SER A 108 0.22 61.59 0.36
C SER A 108 1.35 62.33 -0.40
N SER A 109 1.53 63.61 -0.14
CA SER A 109 2.67 64.41 -0.59
C SER A 109 3.93 64.04 0.22
N SER A 110 5.09 64.04 -0.44
CA SER A 110 6.44 63.71 0.07
C SER A 110 7.14 64.92 0.70
N ASP A 111 6.41 65.69 1.52
CA ASP A 111 6.92 66.91 2.15
C ASP A 111 7.24 66.65 3.63
N LEU A 112 8.43 67.07 4.08
CA LEU A 112 8.99 66.69 5.39
C LEU A 112 8.12 67.20 6.55
N ASP A 113 7.49 68.36 6.37
CA ASP A 113 6.54 68.95 7.33
C ASP A 113 5.20 68.21 7.36
N ALA A 114 4.74 67.70 6.21
CA ALA A 114 3.52 66.89 6.16
C ALA A 114 3.69 65.56 6.89
N ASP A 115 4.88 64.95 6.83
CA ASP A 115 5.19 63.73 7.56
C ASP A 115 5.30 63.95 9.08
N LEU A 116 5.85 65.09 9.52
CA LEU A 116 5.86 65.46 10.95
C LEU A 116 4.45 65.67 11.50
N ILE A 117 3.56 66.31 10.72
CA ILE A 117 2.16 66.50 11.10
C ILE A 117 1.44 65.16 11.20
N ARG A 118 1.61 64.25 10.22
CA ARG A 118 0.99 62.92 10.22
C ARG A 118 1.44 62.08 11.43
N THR A 119 2.74 62.05 11.71
CA THR A 119 3.29 61.29 12.85
C THR A 119 2.82 61.85 14.19
N THR A 120 2.72 63.17 14.33
CA THR A 120 2.18 63.82 15.53
C THR A 120 0.69 63.52 15.73
N LEU A 121 -0.12 63.64 14.67
CA LEU A 121 -1.55 63.31 14.70
C LEU A 121 -1.78 61.83 15.00
N ARG A 122 -0.96 60.93 14.44
CA ARG A 122 -1.02 59.49 14.72
C ARG A 122 -0.72 59.18 16.19
N ARG A 123 0.34 59.76 16.76
CA ARG A 123 0.67 59.57 18.17
C ARG A 123 -0.42 60.11 19.09
N ARG A 124 -1.03 61.26 18.77
CA ARG A 124 -2.16 61.81 19.55
C ARG A 124 -3.41 60.94 19.41
N GLN A 125 -3.68 60.43 18.21
CA GLN A 125 -4.74 59.45 17.97
C GLN A 125 -4.56 58.21 18.84
N GLU A 126 -3.38 57.57 18.81
CA GLU A 126 -3.08 56.37 19.60
C GLU A 126 -3.29 56.64 21.11
N GLY A 127 -2.84 57.79 21.62
CA GLY A 127 -3.07 58.20 23.01
C GLY A 127 -4.55 58.42 23.36
N LEU A 128 -5.32 59.07 22.49
CA LEU A 128 -6.77 59.27 22.67
C LEU A 128 -7.55 57.96 22.63
N GLU A 129 -7.14 57.02 21.78
CA GLU A 129 -7.76 55.69 21.70
C GLU A 129 -7.52 54.91 23.00
N GLN A 130 -6.32 54.95 23.57
CA GLN A 130 -6.03 54.37 24.90
C GLN A 130 -6.83 55.04 26.03
N GLU A 131 -6.92 56.38 26.03
CA GLU A 131 -7.74 57.12 27.00
C GLU A 131 -9.21 56.71 26.92
N LEU A 132 -9.76 56.60 25.71
CA LEU A 132 -11.15 56.18 25.48
C LEU A 132 -11.40 54.74 25.92
N LEU A 133 -10.44 53.83 25.71
CA LEU A 133 -10.54 52.44 26.16
C LEU A 133 -10.45 52.34 27.69
N GLY A 134 -9.61 53.16 28.34
CA GLY A 134 -9.59 53.29 29.80
C GLY A 134 -10.92 53.80 30.37
N GLU A 135 -11.55 54.77 29.69
CA GLU A 135 -12.89 55.23 30.08
C GLU A 135 -13.96 54.14 29.85
N GLU A 136 -13.88 53.34 28.79
CA GLU A 136 -14.78 52.19 28.59
C GLU A 136 -14.59 51.11 29.67
N SER A 137 -13.34 50.78 30.02
CA SER A 137 -13.00 49.88 31.13
C SER A 137 -13.69 50.32 32.42
N VAL A 138 -13.52 51.58 32.81
CA VAL A 138 -14.19 52.13 34.00
C VAL A 138 -15.72 52.04 33.87
N ARG A 139 -16.27 52.39 32.70
CA ARG A 139 -17.73 52.32 32.48
C ARG A 139 -18.28 50.90 32.64
N TYR A 140 -17.63 49.88 32.10
CA TYR A 140 -18.13 48.49 32.23
C TYR A 140 -17.80 47.86 33.59
N SER A 141 -16.68 48.23 34.22
CA SER A 141 -16.34 47.79 35.59
C SER A 141 -17.37 48.25 36.64
N GLN A 142 -17.98 49.42 36.44
CA GLN A 142 -19.09 49.97 37.26
C GLN A 142 -20.48 49.56 36.72
N GLY A 143 -20.47 48.68 35.72
CA GLY A 143 -21.64 48.20 35.01
C GLY A 143 -22.30 47.01 35.68
N ALA A 144 -22.95 46.17 34.88
CA ALA A 144 -23.49 44.90 35.32
C ALA A 144 -23.31 43.86 34.22
N VAL A 145 -23.05 42.60 34.59
CA VAL A 145 -23.04 41.47 33.65
C VAL A 145 -24.12 40.49 34.06
N VAL A 146 -25.02 40.19 33.11
CA VAL A 146 -26.17 39.30 33.29
C VAL A 146 -25.95 38.05 32.45
N THR A 147 -26.17 36.88 33.05
CA THR A 147 -26.08 35.55 32.41
C THR A 147 -27.38 34.77 32.60
N GLY A 148 -27.64 33.74 31.79
CA GLY A 148 -28.90 32.96 31.85
C GLY A 148 -29.22 32.25 33.17
N ALA A 149 -28.24 32.05 34.05
CA ALA A 149 -28.41 31.35 35.34
C ALA A 149 -29.01 32.21 36.48
N ASP A 150 -29.78 33.27 36.16
CA ASP A 150 -30.39 34.22 37.12
C ASP A 150 -29.45 34.86 38.16
N SER A 151 -28.14 34.73 37.96
CA SER A 151 -27.11 35.22 38.87
C SER A 151 -26.36 36.36 38.21
N ALA A 152 -26.61 37.60 38.65
CA ALA A 152 -25.75 38.72 38.30
C ALA A 152 -24.32 38.42 38.80
N ILE A 153 -23.33 38.64 37.95
CA ILE A 153 -21.92 38.50 38.36
C ILE A 153 -21.63 39.57 39.43
N ASN A 154 -21.05 39.17 40.56
CA ASN A 154 -20.69 40.07 41.66
C ASN A 154 -19.83 41.26 41.17
N ASP A 155 -20.10 42.46 41.69
CA ASP A 155 -19.45 43.71 41.27
C ASP A 155 -17.91 43.66 41.32
N THR A 156 -17.33 42.99 42.33
CA THR A 156 -15.87 42.83 42.46
C THR A 156 -15.27 42.02 41.32
N VAL A 157 -16.01 41.04 40.80
CA VAL A 157 -15.59 40.22 39.66
C VAL A 157 -15.77 41.00 38.37
N VAL A 158 -16.87 41.73 38.21
CA VAL A 158 -17.10 42.60 37.03
C VAL A 158 -15.95 43.59 36.86
N ALA A 159 -15.47 44.17 37.96
CA ALA A 159 -14.30 45.06 37.93
C ALA A 159 -13.03 44.36 37.44
N GLY A 160 -12.80 43.11 37.85
CA GLY A 160 -11.66 42.30 37.38
C GLY A 160 -11.75 41.90 35.90
N ILE A 161 -12.96 41.62 35.39
CA ILE A 161 -13.19 41.27 33.98
C ILE A 161 -12.77 42.43 33.07
N PHE A 162 -13.28 43.64 33.34
CA PHE A 162 -13.04 44.82 32.51
C PHE A 162 -11.75 45.59 32.87
N ALA A 163 -10.84 45.01 33.65
CA ALA A 163 -9.57 45.64 33.98
C ALA A 163 -8.66 45.80 32.75
N GLY A 164 -7.85 46.88 32.72
CA GLY A 164 -6.94 47.18 31.60
C GLY A 164 -7.65 47.88 30.43
N VAL A 165 -6.93 48.08 29.32
CA VAL A 165 -7.40 48.85 28.15
C VAL A 165 -7.59 48.00 26.89
N GLU A 166 -7.46 46.69 26.99
CA GLU A 166 -7.55 45.77 25.85
C GLU A 166 -8.87 45.00 25.84
N PRO A 167 -9.80 45.31 24.91
CA PRO A 167 -11.09 44.64 24.83
C PRO A 167 -11.02 43.12 24.70
N ASN A 168 -10.04 42.63 23.93
CA ASN A 168 -9.88 41.19 23.74
C ASN A 168 -9.64 40.50 25.08
N GLU A 169 -8.77 41.04 25.94
CA GLU A 169 -8.55 40.48 27.28
C GLU A 169 -9.83 40.45 28.14
N TRP A 170 -10.68 41.49 28.05
CA TRP A 170 -11.97 41.50 28.76
C TRP A 170 -12.84 40.35 28.31
N PHE A 171 -12.93 40.14 26.99
CA PHE A 171 -13.73 39.05 26.43
C PHE A 171 -13.13 37.69 26.73
N GLN A 172 -11.80 37.54 26.76
CA GLN A 172 -11.13 36.30 27.17
C GLN A 172 -11.43 35.95 28.64
N ARG A 173 -11.35 36.92 29.56
CA ARG A 173 -11.69 36.69 30.98
C ARG A 173 -13.16 36.29 31.16
N LEU A 174 -14.05 36.91 30.40
CA LEU A 174 -15.48 36.61 30.46
C LEU A 174 -15.79 35.24 29.83
N ALA A 175 -15.19 34.92 28.69
CA ALA A 175 -15.31 33.62 28.03
C ALA A 175 -14.84 32.49 28.94
N GLY A 176 -13.65 32.63 29.55
CA GLY A 176 -13.12 31.65 30.50
C GLY A 176 -14.07 31.41 31.66
N ARG A 177 -14.62 32.47 32.25
CA ARG A 177 -15.61 32.33 33.34
C ARG A 177 -16.89 31.59 32.89
N LEU A 178 -17.40 31.89 31.69
CA LEU A 178 -18.60 31.24 31.16
C LEU A 178 -18.35 29.75 30.92
N LEU A 179 -17.17 29.40 30.40
CA LEU A 179 -16.78 28.02 30.13
C LEU A 179 -16.42 27.26 31.41
N ASP A 180 -15.75 27.89 32.39
CA ASP A 180 -15.50 27.31 33.73
C ASP A 180 -16.80 26.91 34.42
N GLN A 181 -17.84 27.75 34.29
CA GLN A 181 -19.14 27.49 34.89
C GLN A 181 -19.93 26.40 34.15
N ALA A 182 -19.85 26.38 32.81
CA ALA A 182 -20.58 25.40 31.99
C ALA A 182 -19.88 24.04 31.96
N TYR A 183 -18.54 24.03 31.93
CA TYR A 183 -17.67 22.87 31.73
C TYR A 183 -16.55 22.87 32.78
N PRO A 184 -16.87 22.64 34.06
CA PRO A 184 -15.86 22.57 35.11
C PRO A 184 -14.90 21.38 34.93
N GLU A 185 -15.38 20.30 34.30
CA GLU A 185 -14.61 19.12 33.93
C GLU A 185 -15.04 18.64 32.54
N LEU A 186 -14.10 18.04 31.80
CA LEU A 186 -14.35 17.45 30.50
C LEU A 186 -14.22 15.91 30.57
N PRO A 187 -14.85 15.17 29.65
CA PRO A 187 -14.76 13.71 29.60
C PRO A 187 -13.43 13.20 29.02
N VAL A 188 -12.42 14.07 28.90
CA VAL A 188 -11.08 13.78 28.37
C VAL A 188 -10.01 14.13 29.41
N ALA A 189 -8.85 13.49 29.35
CA ALA A 189 -7.74 13.71 30.27
C ALA A 189 -6.95 14.98 29.91
N THR A 190 -7.51 16.13 30.25
CA THR A 190 -7.00 17.47 29.87
C THR A 190 -5.57 17.73 30.37
N SER A 191 -5.16 17.13 31.49
CA SER A 191 -3.80 17.20 32.03
C SER A 191 -2.75 16.49 31.19
N SER A 192 -3.16 15.56 30.32
CA SER A 192 -2.28 14.80 29.44
C SER A 192 -2.11 15.47 28.06
N LEU A 193 -2.80 16.57 27.79
CA LEU A 193 -2.61 17.34 26.56
C LEU A 193 -1.31 18.13 26.63
N ASN A 194 -0.40 17.86 25.69
CA ASN A 194 0.87 18.61 25.58
C ASN A 194 0.65 20.08 25.15
N ARG A 195 -0.44 20.35 24.44
CA ARG A 195 -0.85 21.68 23.98
C ARG A 195 -2.35 21.73 23.70
N THR A 196 -2.88 22.94 23.54
CA THR A 196 -4.29 23.13 23.19
C THR A 196 -4.60 22.51 21.82
N MET A 197 -5.67 21.73 21.77
CA MET A 197 -6.21 21.19 20.52
C MET A 197 -7.17 22.21 19.86
N THR A 198 -6.95 22.46 18.59
CA THR A 198 -7.78 23.36 17.76
C THR A 198 -8.78 22.58 16.90
N PRO A 199 -9.89 23.21 16.47
CA PRO A 199 -10.88 22.58 15.60
C PRO A 199 -10.30 22.00 14.29
N GLU A 200 -9.24 22.62 13.75
CA GLU A 200 -8.58 22.24 12.49
C GLU A 200 -7.75 20.96 12.59
N GLU A 201 -7.46 20.49 13.80
CA GLU A 201 -6.62 19.31 14.05
C GLU A 201 -7.42 18.02 14.17
N VAL A 202 -8.74 18.13 14.38
CA VAL A 202 -9.64 16.98 14.42
C VAL A 202 -9.69 16.22 13.08
N PRO A 203 -9.76 16.88 11.90
CA PRO A 203 -9.61 16.20 10.61
C PRO A 203 -8.29 15.43 10.48
N GLU A 204 -7.18 15.99 10.98
CA GLU A 204 -5.87 15.32 10.95
C GLU A 204 -5.86 14.08 11.85
N LEU A 205 -6.45 14.18 13.04
CA LEU A 205 -6.62 13.05 13.95
C LEU A 205 -7.50 11.94 13.32
N HIS A 206 -8.61 12.31 12.68
CA HIS A 206 -9.47 11.37 11.96
C HIS A 206 -8.68 10.59 10.89
N ARG A 207 -7.92 11.29 10.04
CA ARG A 207 -7.09 10.65 9.02
C ARG A 207 -6.03 9.74 9.63
N ALA A 208 -5.41 10.14 10.74
CA ALA A 208 -4.43 9.32 11.43
C ALA A 208 -5.04 8.04 12.03
N ILE A 209 -6.27 8.09 12.56
CA ILE A 209 -6.96 6.92 13.12
C ILE A 209 -7.32 5.92 12.02
N PHE A 210 -7.86 6.38 10.89
CA PHE A 210 -8.27 5.52 9.78
C PHE A 210 -7.19 5.28 8.72
N ASN A 211 -5.95 5.73 8.96
CA ASN A 211 -4.81 5.62 8.05
C ASN A 211 -5.07 6.21 6.64
N HIS A 212 -5.76 7.34 6.56
CA HIS A 212 -5.96 8.06 5.29
C HIS A 212 -4.71 8.81 4.86
N SER A 213 -4.53 8.96 3.54
CA SER A 213 -3.40 9.70 2.97
C SER A 213 -3.45 11.21 3.29
N GLY A 214 -2.27 11.83 3.34
CA GLY A 214 -2.13 13.29 3.51
C GLY A 214 -2.31 13.82 4.94
N GLY A 215 -2.60 12.97 5.93
CA GLY A 215 -2.73 13.37 7.32
C GLY A 215 -1.41 13.46 8.09
N ASN A 216 -1.36 14.27 9.13
CA ASN A 216 -0.26 14.26 10.10
C ASN A 216 -0.25 12.94 10.91
N THR A 217 0.70 12.06 10.60
CA THR A 217 0.86 10.74 11.26
C THR A 217 1.11 10.84 12.77
N ASN A 218 1.56 11.99 13.27
CA ASN A 218 1.79 12.20 14.70
C ASN A 218 0.54 12.66 15.47
N ALA A 219 -0.55 13.03 14.79
CA ALA A 219 -1.75 13.57 15.43
C ALA A 219 -2.34 12.61 16.47
N LEU A 220 -2.38 11.30 16.16
CA LEU A 220 -2.86 10.28 17.09
C LEU A 220 -1.93 10.14 18.30
N SER A 221 -0.62 10.21 18.12
CA SER A 221 0.32 10.16 19.23
C SER A 221 0.29 11.39 20.13
N GLU A 222 -0.05 12.54 19.57
CA GLU A 222 -0.08 13.82 20.27
C GLU A 222 -1.36 14.01 21.10
N PHE A 223 -2.51 13.64 20.54
CA PHE A 223 -3.82 13.89 21.15
C PHE A 223 -4.52 12.63 21.66
N GLY A 224 -4.23 11.47 21.06
CA GLY A 224 -4.95 10.22 21.32
C GLY A 224 -4.99 9.79 22.79
N PRO A 225 -3.86 9.81 23.53
CA PRO A 225 -3.85 9.39 24.94
C PRO A 225 -4.70 10.28 25.84
N ALA A 226 -4.73 11.58 25.57
CA ALA A 226 -5.53 12.53 26.33
C ALA A 226 -7.03 12.41 26.01
N LEU A 227 -7.37 12.13 24.75
CA LEU A 227 -8.75 11.93 24.30
C LEU A 227 -9.31 10.54 24.63
N GLY A 228 -8.47 9.61 25.10
CA GLY A 228 -8.86 8.22 25.40
C GLY A 228 -9.08 7.36 24.16
N VAL A 229 -8.50 7.74 23.02
CA VAL A 229 -8.56 7.01 21.74
C VAL A 229 -7.23 6.32 21.39
N SER A 230 -6.22 6.44 22.27
CA SER A 230 -5.04 5.57 22.31
C SER A 230 -4.53 5.45 23.75
N SER A 231 -3.59 4.53 23.99
CA SER A 231 -2.97 4.36 25.31
C SER A 231 -1.63 5.11 25.41
N HIS A 232 -1.21 5.48 26.62
CA HIS A 232 0.11 6.12 26.83
C HIS A 232 1.29 5.18 26.49
N SER A 233 1.08 3.86 26.57
CA SER A 233 2.07 2.85 26.19
C SER A 233 2.20 2.68 24.67
N SER A 234 1.10 2.89 23.93
CA SER A 234 1.04 2.72 22.48
C SER A 234 0.32 3.91 21.84
N PRO A 235 0.90 5.12 21.89
CA PRO A 235 0.19 6.35 21.55
C PRO A 235 -0.16 6.46 20.05
N GLN A 236 0.53 5.70 19.18
CA GLN A 236 0.29 5.63 17.74
C GLN A 236 -0.78 4.60 17.33
N VAL A 237 -1.26 3.78 18.28
CA VAL A 237 -2.24 2.73 18.00
C VAL A 237 -3.59 3.18 18.53
N PHE A 238 -4.60 3.14 17.68
CA PHE A 238 -5.97 3.43 18.09
C PHE A 238 -6.45 2.36 19.09
N ASP A 239 -6.87 2.82 20.26
CA ASP A 239 -7.38 1.99 21.37
C ASP A 239 -8.37 2.82 22.19
N SER A 240 -9.62 2.39 22.20
CA SER A 240 -10.74 3.07 22.86
C SER A 240 -11.14 2.46 24.21
N SER A 241 -10.38 1.48 24.72
CA SER A 241 -10.74 0.69 25.91
C SER A 241 -10.97 1.52 27.19
N HIS A 242 -10.46 2.76 27.23
CA HIS A 242 -10.57 3.67 28.37
C HIS A 242 -11.25 5.00 28.02
N CYS A 243 -12.04 5.03 26.94
CA CYS A 243 -12.72 6.22 26.47
C CYS A 243 -13.97 6.55 27.31
N ARG A 244 -13.84 7.46 28.29
CA ARG A 244 -14.96 7.93 29.12
C ARG A 244 -16.10 8.55 28.31
N THR A 245 -15.79 9.21 27.19
CA THR A 245 -16.81 9.78 26.29
C THR A 245 -17.74 8.70 25.73
N PHE A 246 -17.22 7.50 25.44
CA PHE A 246 -18.04 6.39 24.95
C PHE A 246 -18.96 5.82 26.03
N ASP A 247 -18.50 5.77 27.28
CA ASP A 247 -19.36 5.35 28.40
C ASP A 247 -20.54 6.32 28.57
N MET A 248 -20.28 7.63 28.50
CA MET A 248 -21.34 8.66 28.59
C MET A 248 -22.32 8.58 27.42
N LEU A 249 -21.82 8.36 26.20
CA LEU A 249 -22.66 8.22 25.01
C LEU A 249 -23.51 6.95 25.08
N ARG A 250 -22.97 5.84 25.57
CA ARG A 250 -23.70 4.59 25.80
C ARG A 250 -24.83 4.78 26.81
N ASP A 251 -24.54 5.43 27.93
CA ASP A 251 -25.54 5.74 28.96
C ASP A 251 -26.63 6.65 28.41
N TRP A 252 -26.28 7.68 27.63
CA TRP A 252 -27.23 8.59 27.01
C TRP A 252 -28.12 7.91 25.97
N LEU A 253 -27.53 7.08 25.08
CA LEU A 253 -28.28 6.31 24.08
C LEU A 253 -29.24 5.31 24.73
N SER A 254 -28.85 4.70 25.86
CA SER A 254 -29.70 3.75 26.59
C SER A 254 -31.00 4.37 27.14
N GLN A 255 -31.02 5.70 27.32
CA GLN A 255 -32.18 6.45 27.79
C GLN A 255 -33.11 6.88 26.65
N GLN A 256 -32.70 6.70 25.38
CA GLN A 256 -33.51 7.05 24.24
C GLN A 256 -34.55 5.96 23.94
N PRO A 257 -35.79 6.31 23.56
CA PRO A 257 -36.86 5.34 23.29
C PRO A 257 -36.65 4.55 21.99
N GLY A 258 -35.64 4.88 21.18
CA GLY A 258 -35.32 4.28 19.89
C GLY A 258 -34.04 4.88 19.32
N PRO A 259 -33.80 4.76 17.99
CA PRO A 259 -32.70 5.45 17.33
C PRO A 259 -32.72 6.95 17.66
N ALA A 260 -31.58 7.47 18.08
CA ALA A 260 -31.43 8.86 18.45
C ALA A 260 -31.23 9.73 17.20
N ASP A 261 -31.75 10.94 17.23
CA ASP A 261 -31.44 11.95 16.22
C ASP A 261 -29.96 12.33 16.31
N TRP A 262 -29.25 12.31 15.18
CA TRP A 262 -27.83 12.60 15.11
C TRP A 262 -27.49 14.02 15.63
N PRO A 263 -28.19 15.09 15.21
CA PRO A 263 -28.04 16.41 15.80
C PRO A 263 -28.23 16.45 17.33
N ALA A 264 -29.14 15.64 17.88
CA ALA A 264 -29.32 15.55 19.33
C ALA A 264 -28.13 14.90 20.04
N ALA A 265 -27.60 13.81 19.47
CA ALA A 265 -26.39 13.15 20.00
C ALA A 265 -25.15 14.07 19.90
N HIS A 266 -25.00 14.77 18.77
CA HIS A 266 -23.96 15.76 18.57
C HIS A 266 -24.07 16.91 19.58
N ARG A 267 -25.28 17.46 19.76
CA ARG A 267 -25.56 18.52 20.75
C ARG A 267 -25.26 18.09 22.18
N TYR A 268 -25.59 16.86 22.54
CA TYR A 268 -25.28 16.31 23.86
C TYR A 268 -23.77 16.33 24.13
N LEU A 269 -22.97 15.76 23.23
CA LEU A 269 -21.51 15.76 23.36
C LEU A 269 -20.91 17.18 23.30
N ALA A 270 -21.37 18.00 22.36
CA ALA A 270 -20.82 19.32 22.11
C ALA A 270 -21.20 20.32 23.21
N HIS A 271 -22.50 20.52 23.45
CA HIS A 271 -22.97 21.63 24.28
C HIS A 271 -23.34 21.22 25.71
N GLU A 272 -23.71 19.97 25.98
CA GLU A 272 -24.04 19.54 27.34
C GLU A 272 -22.82 19.01 28.09
N ILE A 273 -21.97 18.21 27.42
CA ILE A 273 -20.75 17.67 28.01
C ILE A 273 -19.53 18.60 27.79
N GLY A 274 -19.55 19.41 26.74
CA GLY A 274 -18.54 20.44 26.50
C GLY A 274 -17.42 20.05 25.55
N LEU A 275 -17.55 19.01 24.73
CA LEU A 275 -16.61 18.77 23.64
C LEU A 275 -16.76 19.85 22.55
N THR A 276 -15.73 20.07 21.73
CA THR A 276 -15.90 20.96 20.56
C THR A 276 -16.71 20.26 19.46
N GLY A 277 -17.27 21.02 18.52
CA GLY A 277 -18.21 20.48 17.52
C GLY A 277 -17.55 19.41 16.65
N PRO A 278 -16.32 19.67 16.14
CA PRO A 278 -15.54 18.64 15.47
C PRO A 278 -15.23 17.43 16.36
N LEU A 279 -14.85 17.61 17.63
CA LEU A 279 -14.59 16.46 18.51
C LEU A 279 -15.85 15.63 18.75
N ALA A 280 -16.99 16.26 19.04
CA ALA A 280 -18.28 15.58 19.18
C ALA A 280 -18.61 14.74 17.94
N HIS A 281 -18.41 15.31 16.74
CA HIS A 281 -18.60 14.57 15.49
C HIS A 281 -17.64 13.37 15.38
N LEU A 282 -16.34 13.56 15.63
CA LEU A 282 -15.35 12.48 15.61
C LEU A 282 -15.72 11.35 16.58
N PHE A 283 -16.07 11.67 17.83
CA PHE A 283 -16.43 10.66 18.82
C PHE A 283 -17.68 9.87 18.42
N LEU A 284 -18.67 10.48 17.75
CA LEU A 284 -19.82 9.73 17.24
C LEU A 284 -19.43 8.73 16.15
N LEU A 285 -18.55 9.13 15.22
CA LEU A 285 -18.03 8.21 14.18
C LEU A 285 -17.24 7.06 14.81
N LEU A 286 -16.31 7.38 15.70
CA LEU A 286 -15.49 6.37 16.36
C LEU A 286 -16.34 5.43 17.21
N PHE A 287 -17.36 5.95 17.90
CA PHE A 287 -18.31 5.12 18.64
C PHE A 287 -19.03 4.14 17.73
N ALA A 288 -19.59 4.61 16.60
CA ALA A 288 -20.23 3.71 15.63
C ALA A 288 -19.26 2.69 14.99
N HIS A 289 -17.97 3.03 14.91
CA HIS A 289 -16.93 2.14 14.38
C HIS A 289 -16.53 1.01 15.34
N ILE A 290 -16.55 1.23 16.66
CA ILE A 290 -15.98 0.29 17.64
C ILE A 290 -16.99 -0.37 18.57
N GLU A 291 -18.20 0.19 18.69
CA GLU A 291 -19.14 -0.21 19.73
C GLU A 291 -19.66 -1.65 19.53
N THR A 292 -19.77 -2.38 20.65
CA THR A 292 -20.37 -3.71 20.71
C THR A 292 -21.49 -3.74 21.76
N PRO A 293 -22.75 -4.04 21.41
CA PRO A 293 -23.24 -4.48 20.10
C PRO A 293 -23.18 -3.38 19.02
N PRO A 294 -23.10 -3.75 17.72
CA PRO A 294 -22.89 -2.80 16.63
C PRO A 294 -23.94 -1.68 16.55
N VAL A 295 -23.46 -0.50 16.19
CA VAL A 295 -24.23 0.74 16.02
C VAL A 295 -24.14 1.17 14.55
N GLU A 296 -25.24 1.68 14.03
CA GLU A 296 -25.32 2.25 12.68
C GLU A 296 -25.67 3.73 12.72
N ILE A 297 -25.30 4.42 11.64
CA ILE A 297 -25.76 5.77 11.33
C ILE A 297 -26.59 5.70 10.05
N LYS A 298 -27.85 6.13 10.11
CA LYS A 298 -28.76 6.22 8.97
C LYS A 298 -28.84 7.66 8.47
N LEU A 299 -28.46 7.86 7.21
CA LEU A 299 -28.47 9.15 6.53
C LEU A 299 -29.82 9.42 5.87
N THR A 300 -30.17 10.70 5.77
CA THR A 300 -31.39 11.16 5.07
C THR A 300 -31.17 11.36 3.57
N SER A 301 -29.97 11.78 3.17
CA SER A 301 -29.55 11.96 1.77
C SER A 301 -28.13 11.44 1.54
N LEU A 302 -27.80 11.15 0.28
CA LEU A 302 -26.46 10.83 -0.21
C LEU A 302 -25.82 12.00 -0.98
N ASP A 303 -26.53 13.11 -1.12
CA ASP A 303 -26.10 14.25 -1.93
C ASP A 303 -24.78 14.81 -1.40
N GLY A 304 -23.74 14.81 -2.24
CA GLY A 304 -22.42 15.33 -1.89
C GLY A 304 -21.56 14.41 -1.03
N VAL A 305 -22.04 13.22 -0.65
CA VAL A 305 -21.27 12.25 0.15
C VAL A 305 -20.41 11.39 -0.76
N SER A 306 -19.09 11.50 -0.60
CA SER A 306 -18.10 10.73 -1.36
C SER A 306 -17.19 9.96 -0.41
N MET A 307 -16.68 8.82 -0.85
CA MET A 307 -15.66 8.06 -0.14
C MET A 307 -14.27 8.67 -0.33
N VAL A 308 -13.28 8.18 0.42
CA VAL A 308 -11.88 8.65 0.37
C VAL A 308 -11.26 8.51 -1.02
N ASP A 309 -11.70 7.52 -1.80
CA ASP A 309 -11.26 7.32 -3.19
C ASP A 309 -11.95 8.26 -4.21
N GLY A 310 -12.85 9.12 -3.74
CA GLY A 310 -13.61 10.08 -4.55
C GLY A 310 -14.87 9.50 -5.20
N SER A 311 -15.17 8.22 -5.02
CA SER A 311 -16.39 7.61 -5.54
C SER A 311 -17.62 7.96 -4.68
N PRO A 312 -18.84 7.99 -5.25
CA PRO A 312 -20.04 8.30 -4.48
C PRO A 312 -20.40 7.16 -3.52
N LEU A 313 -20.89 7.51 -2.34
CA LEU A 313 -21.44 6.53 -1.41
C LEU A 313 -22.79 5.99 -1.92
N LEU A 314 -22.97 4.68 -1.93
CA LEU A 314 -24.14 4.03 -2.54
C LEU A 314 -25.21 3.57 -1.53
N THR A 315 -24.96 3.75 -0.23
CA THR A 315 -25.87 3.36 0.84
C THR A 315 -26.08 4.49 1.84
N ARG A 316 -27.31 4.62 2.36
CA ARG A 316 -27.63 5.56 3.44
C ARG A 316 -27.31 4.98 4.82
N ARG A 317 -26.91 3.72 4.89
CA ARG A 317 -26.61 3.02 6.14
C ARG A 317 -25.10 2.92 6.31
N LEU A 318 -24.56 3.66 7.27
CA LEU A 318 -23.17 3.58 7.66
C LEU A 318 -23.01 2.59 8.82
N THR A 319 -22.25 1.54 8.58
CA THR A 319 -21.87 0.52 9.55
C THR A 319 -20.39 0.65 9.90
N HIS A 320 -19.95 -0.07 10.92
CA HIS A 320 -18.57 -0.01 11.42
C HIS A 320 -17.49 -0.16 10.33
N ASP A 321 -17.74 -0.99 9.32
CA ASP A 321 -16.84 -1.33 8.23
C ASP A 321 -16.82 -0.29 7.09
N LEU A 322 -17.83 0.58 7.00
CA LEU A 322 -17.90 1.66 6.00
C LEU A 322 -17.32 2.98 6.51
N LEU A 323 -17.34 3.23 7.82
CA LEU A 323 -16.83 4.48 8.41
C LEU A 323 -15.36 4.76 8.06
N PRO A 324 -14.44 3.78 8.04
CA PRO A 324 -13.06 4.00 7.59
C PRO A 324 -12.94 4.42 6.13
N LEU A 325 -13.98 4.28 5.31
CA LEU A 325 -13.97 4.65 3.89
C LEU A 325 -14.45 6.09 3.64
N LEU A 326 -14.94 6.79 4.66
CA LEU A 326 -15.44 8.16 4.53
C LEU A 326 -14.33 9.18 4.81
N PRO A 327 -14.20 10.25 4.02
CA PRO A 327 -13.33 11.36 4.35
C PRO A 327 -13.91 12.15 5.53
N TRP A 328 -13.08 13.00 6.14
CA TRP A 328 -13.57 13.94 7.15
C TRP A 328 -14.53 14.95 6.50
N ASP A 329 -15.81 14.86 6.87
CA ASP A 329 -16.84 15.83 6.51
C ASP A 329 -17.76 16.10 7.71
N PRO A 330 -17.72 17.27 8.35
CA PRO A 330 -18.61 17.58 9.46
C PRO A 330 -20.08 17.75 9.02
N GLY A 331 -20.37 17.81 7.72
CA GLY A 331 -21.67 18.10 7.13
C GLY A 331 -22.47 16.90 6.61
N PHE A 332 -21.90 15.70 6.50
CA PHE A 332 -22.61 14.60 5.83
C PHE A 332 -23.89 14.13 6.57
N ALA A 333 -23.99 14.40 7.87
CA ALA A 333 -25.13 14.03 8.70
C ALA A 333 -26.06 15.25 8.90
N GLU A 334 -26.82 15.53 7.84
CA GLU A 334 -27.88 16.55 7.80
C GLU A 334 -29.02 16.28 8.81
N PRO A 335 -29.86 17.28 9.13
CA PRO A 335 -31.02 17.10 9.99
C PRO A 335 -31.88 15.89 9.59
N GLY A 336 -32.16 15.03 10.57
CA GLY A 336 -32.92 13.79 10.40
C GLY A 336 -32.08 12.53 10.25
N ALA A 337 -30.74 12.62 10.15
CA ALA A 337 -29.88 11.46 10.30
C ALA A 337 -30.05 10.85 11.70
N GLN A 338 -29.93 9.53 11.82
CA GLN A 338 -30.16 8.81 13.07
C GLN A 338 -28.96 7.93 13.45
N ILE A 339 -28.72 7.77 14.75
CA ILE A 339 -27.73 6.84 15.30
C ILE A 339 -28.41 5.87 16.27
N GLY A 340 -28.12 4.58 16.14
CA GLY A 340 -28.77 3.56 16.96
C GLY A 340 -28.20 2.17 16.73
N ARG A 341 -28.79 1.17 17.39
CA ARG A 341 -28.40 -0.23 17.18
C ARG A 341 -28.63 -0.65 15.74
N GLU A 342 -27.72 -1.48 15.22
CA GLU A 342 -27.88 -2.06 13.89
C GLU A 342 -29.23 -2.80 13.76
N SER A 343 -30.00 -2.47 12.72
CA SER A 343 -31.23 -3.19 12.35
C SER A 343 -30.96 -4.21 11.23
N ASP A 344 -31.95 -5.05 10.90
CA ASP A 344 -31.86 -5.84 9.68
C ASP A 344 -31.78 -4.91 8.44
N PRO A 345 -30.88 -5.17 7.48
CA PRO A 345 -30.74 -4.34 6.28
C PRO A 345 -31.88 -4.55 5.30
N GLU A 346 -32.31 -3.46 4.67
CA GLU A 346 -33.02 -3.54 3.40
C GLU A 346 -32.02 -3.73 2.25
N LEU A 347 -32.49 -4.17 1.07
CA LEU A 347 -31.60 -4.38 -0.08
C LEU A 347 -30.81 -3.09 -0.43
N ALA A 348 -31.46 -1.93 -0.37
CA ALA A 348 -30.80 -0.65 -0.64
C ALA A 348 -29.64 -0.33 0.33
N ASP A 349 -29.73 -0.81 1.58
CA ASP A 349 -28.68 -0.59 2.58
C ASP A 349 -27.39 -1.37 2.26
N THR A 350 -27.51 -2.44 1.46
CA THR A 350 -26.41 -3.36 1.12
C THR A 350 -25.69 -2.99 -0.18
N PHE A 351 -26.16 -1.98 -0.91
CA PHE A 351 -25.65 -1.64 -2.23
C PHE A 351 -24.17 -1.25 -2.25
N GLN A 352 -23.66 -0.63 -1.18
CA GLN A 352 -22.24 -0.31 -1.10
C GLN A 352 -21.38 -1.59 -1.14
N HIS A 353 -21.72 -2.59 -0.33
CA HIS A 353 -21.03 -3.89 -0.31
C HIS A 353 -21.18 -4.62 -1.63
N PHE A 354 -22.39 -4.66 -2.19
CA PHE A 354 -22.65 -5.35 -3.45
C PHE A 354 -22.08 -4.65 -4.67
N SER A 355 -21.79 -3.35 -4.62
CA SER A 355 -21.12 -2.65 -5.72
C SER A 355 -19.72 -3.20 -6.00
N TYR A 356 -19.05 -3.77 -5.00
CA TYR A 356 -17.75 -4.42 -5.18
C TYR A 356 -17.90 -5.76 -5.92
N LEU A 357 -18.97 -6.54 -5.64
CA LEU A 357 -19.29 -7.79 -6.37
C LEU A 357 -19.85 -7.52 -7.77
N SER A 358 -20.71 -6.53 -7.91
CA SER A 358 -21.43 -6.18 -9.12
C SER A 358 -21.18 -4.70 -9.43
N PRO A 359 -20.10 -4.36 -10.14
CA PRO A 359 -19.84 -2.98 -10.57
C PRO A 359 -20.96 -2.41 -11.45
N SER A 360 -21.72 -3.27 -12.12
CA SER A 360 -22.87 -2.87 -12.95
C SER A 360 -23.99 -2.26 -12.10
N LEU A 361 -24.13 -2.69 -10.85
CA LEU A 361 -25.09 -2.15 -9.88
C LEU A 361 -24.88 -0.66 -9.65
N ALA A 362 -23.63 -0.22 -9.46
CA ALA A 362 -23.28 1.19 -9.22
C ALA A 362 -23.76 2.12 -10.33
N SER A 363 -23.80 1.64 -11.57
CA SER A 363 -24.26 2.40 -12.74
C SER A 363 -25.78 2.57 -12.81
N HIS A 364 -26.54 1.91 -11.95
CA HIS A 364 -28.01 1.82 -12.03
C HIS A 364 -28.70 2.43 -10.79
N ILE A 365 -27.99 2.64 -9.68
CA ILE A 365 -28.57 3.05 -8.38
C ILE A 365 -29.36 4.39 -8.35
N PRO A 366 -29.10 5.42 -9.17
CA PRO A 366 -29.86 6.67 -9.04
C PRO A 366 -31.36 6.58 -9.40
N GLU A 367 -31.79 5.58 -10.20
CA GLU A 367 -33.14 5.53 -10.80
C GLU A 367 -33.81 4.14 -10.80
N THR A 368 -33.17 3.12 -10.21
CA THR A 368 -33.58 1.72 -10.45
C THR A 368 -34.54 1.18 -9.39
N ASP A 369 -35.58 0.48 -9.85
CA ASP A 369 -36.47 -0.35 -9.02
C ASP A 369 -35.66 -1.45 -8.32
N THR A 370 -35.87 -1.62 -7.01
CA THR A 370 -35.31 -2.70 -6.19
C THR A 370 -35.35 -4.07 -6.85
N ALA A 371 -36.40 -4.41 -7.58
CA ALA A 371 -36.52 -5.69 -8.29
C ALA A 371 -35.51 -5.85 -9.44
N MET A 372 -35.21 -4.77 -10.16
CA MET A 372 -34.21 -4.77 -11.22
C MET A 372 -32.79 -4.86 -10.64
N ALA A 373 -32.53 -4.14 -9.55
CA ALA A 373 -31.27 -4.22 -8.83
C ALA A 373 -30.98 -5.65 -8.32
N GLU A 374 -32.01 -6.31 -7.77
CA GLU A 374 -31.91 -7.71 -7.33
C GLU A 374 -31.63 -8.67 -8.50
N ALA A 375 -32.29 -8.49 -9.65
CA ALA A 375 -32.05 -9.31 -10.84
C ALA A 375 -30.63 -9.14 -11.42
N VAL A 376 -30.12 -7.90 -11.44
CA VAL A 376 -28.73 -7.60 -11.85
C VAL A 376 -27.74 -8.27 -10.91
N LEU A 377 -27.95 -8.14 -9.60
CA LEU A 377 -27.09 -8.76 -8.59
C LEU A 377 -27.08 -10.29 -8.71
N ALA A 378 -28.26 -10.92 -8.86
CA ALA A 378 -28.37 -12.37 -9.00
C ALA A 378 -27.62 -12.90 -10.23
N ARG A 379 -27.75 -12.21 -11.38
CA ARG A 379 -27.04 -12.55 -12.61
C ARG A 379 -25.53 -12.42 -12.45
N ASP A 380 -25.06 -11.33 -11.85
CA ASP A 380 -23.62 -11.07 -11.69
C ASP A 380 -22.99 -12.07 -10.69
N ILE A 381 -23.70 -12.41 -9.61
CA ILE A 381 -23.29 -13.48 -8.68
C ILE A 381 -23.23 -14.85 -9.37
N GLU A 382 -24.21 -15.17 -10.22
CA GLU A 382 -24.19 -16.43 -11.00
C GLU A 382 -22.98 -16.47 -11.95
N SER A 383 -22.70 -15.36 -12.64
CA SER A 383 -21.52 -15.23 -13.51
C SER A 383 -20.21 -15.45 -12.73
N LEU A 384 -20.05 -14.79 -11.59
CA LEU A 384 -18.86 -14.96 -10.73
C LEU A 384 -18.75 -16.38 -10.18
N SER A 385 -19.87 -17.04 -9.85
CA SER A 385 -19.87 -18.43 -9.38
C SER A 385 -19.40 -19.42 -10.45
N GLN A 386 -19.82 -19.19 -11.70
CA GLN A 386 -19.36 -19.97 -12.85
C GLN A 386 -17.87 -19.73 -13.10
N GLU A 387 -17.43 -18.48 -13.05
CA GLU A 387 -16.02 -18.10 -13.23
C GLU A 387 -15.12 -18.67 -12.13
N LEU A 388 -15.57 -18.66 -10.88
CA LEU A 388 -14.88 -19.28 -9.75
C LEU A 388 -14.71 -20.79 -9.95
N SER A 389 -15.78 -21.47 -10.38
CA SER A 389 -15.75 -22.91 -10.66
C SER A 389 -14.79 -23.26 -11.80
N GLN A 390 -14.78 -22.45 -12.86
CA GLN A 390 -13.85 -22.60 -13.98
C GLN A 390 -12.40 -22.35 -13.54
N SER A 391 -12.17 -21.33 -12.71
CA SER A 391 -10.86 -20.99 -12.17
C SER A 391 -10.30 -22.11 -11.29
N HIS A 392 -11.10 -22.71 -10.40
CA HIS A 392 -10.68 -23.89 -9.64
C HIS A 392 -10.31 -25.08 -10.54
N SER A 393 -11.09 -25.34 -11.59
CA SER A 393 -10.78 -26.39 -12.56
C SER A 393 -9.47 -26.13 -13.31
N LEU A 394 -9.24 -24.89 -13.74
CA LEU A 394 -8.00 -24.47 -14.41
C LEU A 394 -6.79 -24.65 -13.50
N LEU A 395 -6.88 -24.22 -12.24
CA LEU A 395 -5.82 -24.36 -11.26
C LEU A 395 -5.48 -25.84 -11.00
N ALA A 396 -6.49 -26.70 -10.87
CA ALA A 396 -6.28 -28.14 -10.71
C ALA A 396 -5.60 -28.77 -11.94
N GLN A 397 -5.96 -28.33 -13.15
CA GLN A 397 -5.33 -28.81 -14.39
C GLN A 397 -3.87 -28.35 -14.51
N LEU A 398 -3.60 -27.07 -14.21
CA LEU A 398 -2.24 -26.54 -14.18
C LEU A 398 -1.37 -27.27 -13.16
N TYR A 399 -1.89 -27.49 -11.95
CA TYR A 399 -1.22 -28.27 -10.91
C TYR A 399 -0.84 -29.67 -11.41
N GLN A 400 -1.78 -30.38 -12.04
CA GLN A 400 -1.52 -31.71 -12.60
C GLN A 400 -0.46 -31.68 -13.71
N ALA A 401 -0.42 -30.62 -14.51
CA ALA A 401 0.50 -30.49 -15.64
C ALA A 401 1.92 -30.05 -15.21
N THR A 402 2.06 -29.21 -14.19
CA THR A 402 3.35 -28.59 -13.84
C THR A 402 3.98 -29.20 -12.59
N GLY A 403 3.20 -29.84 -11.72
CA GLY A 403 3.68 -30.34 -10.43
C GLY A 403 4.11 -29.25 -9.45
N ASP A 404 3.84 -27.98 -9.76
CA ASP A 404 4.07 -26.86 -8.84
C ASP A 404 3.16 -27.01 -7.61
N PRO A 405 3.63 -26.79 -6.38
CA PRO A 405 2.81 -26.93 -5.17
C PRO A 405 1.58 -26.00 -5.20
N GLU A 406 0.51 -26.39 -4.48
CA GLU A 406 -0.65 -25.53 -4.23
C GLU A 406 -0.17 -24.15 -3.75
N PHE A 407 -0.59 -23.10 -4.45
CA PHE A 407 -0.18 -21.73 -4.19
C PHE A 407 -0.96 -21.17 -2.99
N PRO A 408 -0.37 -21.09 -1.78
CA PRO A 408 -1.12 -20.73 -0.59
C PRO A 408 -1.69 -19.31 -0.68
N GLU A 409 -0.98 -18.42 -1.39
CA GLU A 409 -1.37 -17.02 -1.59
C GLU A 409 -2.66 -16.85 -2.41
N LEU A 410 -3.06 -17.85 -3.21
CA LEU A 410 -4.28 -17.81 -4.03
C LEU A 410 -5.46 -18.56 -3.40
N ALA A 411 -5.19 -19.42 -2.41
CA ALA A 411 -6.22 -20.20 -1.73
C ALA A 411 -7.17 -19.26 -0.96
N ASP A 412 -6.60 -18.31 -0.22
CA ASP A 412 -7.35 -17.42 0.65
C ASP A 412 -8.39 -16.55 -0.10
N PRO A 413 -8.05 -15.85 -1.22
CA PRO A 413 -9.03 -15.11 -2.01
C PRO A 413 -10.17 -15.96 -2.56
N LEU A 414 -9.84 -17.10 -3.18
CA LEU A 414 -10.84 -17.96 -3.83
C LEU A 414 -11.74 -18.66 -2.80
N GLU A 415 -11.20 -19.05 -1.64
CA GLU A 415 -11.98 -19.64 -0.56
C GLU A 415 -12.96 -18.62 0.03
N ARG A 416 -12.51 -17.38 0.31
CA ARG A 416 -13.40 -16.29 0.75
C ARG A 416 -14.52 -16.03 -0.26
N LEU A 417 -14.19 -15.93 -1.55
CA LEU A 417 -15.19 -15.78 -2.61
C LEU A 417 -16.14 -16.98 -2.67
N GLY A 418 -15.64 -18.20 -2.50
CA GLY A 418 -16.46 -19.41 -2.44
C GLY A 418 -17.47 -19.40 -1.30
N VAL A 419 -17.08 -18.92 -0.12
CA VAL A 419 -17.98 -18.75 1.04
C VAL A 419 -19.08 -17.73 0.75
N ILE A 420 -18.74 -16.60 0.12
CA ILE A 420 -19.68 -15.51 -0.20
C ILE A 420 -20.64 -15.91 -1.31
N LEU A 421 -20.13 -16.45 -2.42
CA LEU A 421 -20.93 -16.83 -3.58
C LEU A 421 -21.77 -18.08 -3.29
N GLY A 422 -21.26 -19.01 -2.48
CA GLY A 422 -22.00 -20.19 -2.01
C GLY A 422 -23.21 -19.86 -1.13
N ALA A 423 -23.23 -18.66 -0.53
CA ALA A 423 -24.35 -18.14 0.23
C ALA A 423 -25.51 -17.61 -0.64
N ALA A 424 -25.31 -17.42 -1.95
CA ALA A 424 -26.30 -16.84 -2.86
C ALA A 424 -27.68 -17.52 -2.84
N PRO A 425 -27.81 -18.87 -2.77
CA PRO A 425 -29.11 -19.53 -2.72
C PRO A 425 -29.94 -19.21 -1.46
N ALA A 426 -29.30 -18.75 -0.38
CA ALA A 426 -29.98 -18.34 0.84
C ALA A 426 -30.50 -16.89 0.79
N GLY A 427 -30.22 -16.17 -0.29
CA GLY A 427 -30.65 -14.79 -0.53
C GLY A 427 -29.60 -13.73 -0.18
N PHE A 428 -29.87 -12.48 -0.56
CA PHE A 428 -28.91 -11.38 -0.45
C PHE A 428 -28.44 -11.11 0.99
N LEU A 429 -29.32 -11.28 1.99
CA LEU A 429 -28.97 -11.04 3.40
C LEU A 429 -27.82 -11.94 3.87
N GLU A 430 -27.83 -13.20 3.45
CA GLU A 430 -26.78 -14.14 3.82
C GLU A 430 -25.47 -13.80 3.09
N VAL A 431 -25.52 -13.43 1.81
CA VAL A 431 -24.34 -12.95 1.07
C VAL A 431 -23.74 -11.71 1.73
N TYR A 432 -24.57 -10.72 2.07
CA TYR A 432 -24.17 -9.51 2.77
C TYR A 432 -23.49 -9.83 4.12
N ARG A 433 -24.07 -10.74 4.90
CA ARG A 433 -23.47 -11.22 6.16
C ARG A 433 -22.10 -11.86 5.93
N ARG A 434 -21.95 -12.71 4.91
CA ARG A 434 -20.66 -13.35 4.58
C ARG A 434 -19.60 -12.35 4.14
N ILE A 435 -19.96 -11.29 3.42
CA ILE A 435 -19.01 -10.21 3.08
C ILE A 435 -18.49 -9.58 4.37
N ARG A 436 -19.38 -9.17 5.29
CA ARG A 436 -18.98 -8.52 6.56
C ARG A 436 -18.20 -9.44 7.50
N GLU A 437 -18.46 -10.74 7.48
CA GLU A 437 -17.68 -11.73 8.25
C GLU A 437 -16.29 -11.97 7.66
N SER A 438 -16.16 -11.89 6.34
CA SER A 438 -14.91 -12.19 5.63
C SER A 438 -13.98 -10.97 5.51
N TYR A 439 -14.54 -9.75 5.53
CA TYR A 439 -13.78 -8.52 5.37
C TYR A 439 -14.15 -7.49 6.43
N SER A 440 -13.13 -7.00 7.14
CA SER A 440 -13.25 -5.80 7.98
C SER A 440 -13.40 -4.51 7.18
N ASN A 441 -12.93 -4.52 5.92
CA ASN A 441 -13.11 -3.45 4.95
C ASN A 441 -13.63 -4.06 3.63
N PRO A 442 -14.87 -3.76 3.22
CA PRO A 442 -15.46 -4.35 2.02
C PRO A 442 -14.75 -3.96 0.73
N SER A 443 -13.94 -2.90 0.69
CA SER A 443 -13.19 -2.53 -0.51
C SER A 443 -12.16 -3.58 -0.93
N LEU A 444 -11.66 -4.39 0.02
CA LEU A 444 -10.70 -5.47 -0.24
C LEU A 444 -11.28 -6.60 -1.09
N LEU A 445 -12.61 -6.73 -1.13
CA LEU A 445 -13.30 -7.68 -2.00
C LEU A 445 -12.99 -7.43 -3.49
N LYS A 446 -12.72 -6.18 -3.87
CA LYS A 446 -12.33 -5.81 -5.23
C LYS A 446 -11.02 -6.46 -5.66
N ASP A 447 -10.08 -6.61 -4.73
CA ASP A 447 -8.78 -7.21 -5.01
C ASP A 447 -8.94 -8.71 -5.26
N ASP A 448 -9.74 -9.41 -4.44
CA ASP A 448 -10.04 -10.83 -4.61
C ASP A 448 -10.79 -11.11 -5.92
N ILE A 449 -11.75 -10.27 -6.30
CA ILE A 449 -12.44 -10.37 -7.61
C ILE A 449 -11.46 -10.12 -8.76
N SER A 450 -10.52 -9.19 -8.59
CA SER A 450 -9.50 -8.92 -9.62
C SER A 450 -8.58 -10.12 -9.82
N VAL A 451 -8.24 -10.83 -8.74
CA VAL A 451 -7.52 -12.12 -8.80
C VAL A 451 -8.34 -13.17 -9.54
N LEU A 452 -9.63 -13.31 -9.24
CA LEU A 452 -10.52 -14.24 -9.93
C LEU A 452 -10.57 -13.97 -11.45
N HIS A 453 -10.84 -12.72 -11.84
CA HIS A 453 -10.87 -12.33 -13.25
C HIS A 453 -9.54 -12.56 -13.96
N ARG A 454 -8.43 -12.40 -13.24
CA ARG A 454 -7.10 -12.66 -13.81
C ARG A 454 -6.88 -14.15 -14.07
N ILE A 455 -7.30 -15.03 -13.17
CA ILE A 455 -7.24 -16.48 -13.37
C ILE A 455 -8.13 -16.89 -14.55
N ALA A 456 -9.32 -16.32 -14.65
CA ALA A 456 -10.21 -16.58 -15.78
C ALA A 456 -9.59 -16.12 -17.12
N GLN A 457 -8.88 -14.99 -17.16
CA GLN A 457 -8.15 -14.55 -18.35
C GLN A 457 -7.02 -15.51 -18.75
N ILE A 458 -6.32 -16.11 -17.77
CA ILE A 458 -5.27 -17.10 -18.02
C ILE A 458 -5.84 -18.34 -18.74
N SER A 459 -7.12 -18.69 -18.51
CA SER A 459 -7.75 -19.84 -19.17
C SER A 459 -7.68 -19.76 -20.70
N ALA A 460 -7.75 -18.55 -21.28
CA ALA A 460 -7.67 -18.34 -22.73
C ALA A 460 -6.30 -18.73 -23.31
N PHE A 461 -5.26 -18.71 -22.49
CA PHE A 461 -3.88 -18.99 -22.88
C PHE A 461 -3.36 -20.31 -22.30
N TYR A 462 -4.22 -21.14 -21.71
CA TYR A 462 -3.82 -22.36 -21.00
C TYR A 462 -2.95 -23.29 -21.84
N SER A 463 -3.36 -23.60 -23.08
CA SER A 463 -2.60 -24.48 -23.98
C SER A 463 -1.26 -23.87 -24.37
N GLU A 464 -1.23 -22.57 -24.67
CA GLU A 464 -0.01 -21.85 -25.04
C GLU A 464 0.98 -21.82 -23.87
N ILE A 465 0.52 -21.59 -22.64
CA ILE A 465 1.36 -21.61 -21.44
C ILE A 465 2.00 -22.99 -21.26
N LEU A 466 1.24 -24.07 -21.41
CA LEU A 466 1.78 -25.44 -21.28
C LEU A 466 2.78 -25.77 -22.39
N GLU A 467 2.49 -25.37 -23.63
CA GLU A 467 3.41 -25.55 -24.75
C GLU A 467 4.72 -24.78 -24.53
N LEU A 468 4.64 -23.55 -24.06
CA LEU A 468 5.82 -22.71 -23.79
C LEU A 468 6.64 -23.23 -22.61
N ARG A 469 5.99 -23.67 -21.52
CA ARG A 469 6.70 -24.32 -20.39
C ARG A 469 7.37 -25.61 -20.83
N SER A 470 6.66 -26.47 -21.55
CA SER A 470 7.22 -27.71 -22.11
C SER A 470 8.41 -27.46 -23.03
N TYR A 471 8.36 -26.39 -23.84
CA TYR A 471 9.48 -25.97 -24.67
C TYR A 471 10.70 -25.58 -23.81
N LEU A 472 10.52 -24.72 -22.80
CA LEU A 472 11.61 -24.24 -21.95
C LEU A 472 12.21 -25.39 -21.12
N ASP A 473 11.39 -26.29 -20.58
CA ASP A 473 11.85 -27.42 -19.76
C ASP A 473 12.66 -28.44 -20.58
N ARG A 474 12.32 -28.59 -21.86
CA ARG A 474 13.06 -29.47 -22.79
C ARG A 474 14.29 -28.81 -23.42
N ALA A 475 14.40 -27.48 -23.32
CA ALA A 475 15.55 -26.73 -23.82
C ALA A 475 16.68 -26.77 -22.77
N GLU A 476 17.47 -27.84 -22.78
CA GLU A 476 18.64 -27.96 -21.92
C GLU A 476 19.75 -26.98 -22.34
N ILE A 477 20.14 -26.09 -21.41
CA ILE A 477 21.15 -25.06 -21.66
C ILE A 477 22.28 -25.18 -20.62
N PRO A 478 23.52 -25.47 -21.07
CA PRO A 478 24.69 -25.49 -20.19
C PRO A 478 25.03 -24.09 -19.69
N SER A 479 24.91 -23.89 -18.38
CA SER A 479 25.18 -22.60 -17.71
C SER A 479 26.64 -22.14 -17.85
N SER A 480 27.59 -23.07 -18.04
CA SER A 480 29.02 -22.77 -18.16
C SER A 480 29.43 -22.20 -19.52
N THR A 481 28.76 -22.62 -20.61
CA THR A 481 29.14 -22.24 -21.97
C THR A 481 28.19 -21.19 -22.56
N LEU A 482 26.92 -21.18 -22.17
CA LEU A 482 25.90 -20.25 -22.65
C LEU A 482 25.16 -19.55 -21.49
N PRO A 483 25.88 -18.78 -20.63
CA PRO A 483 25.30 -18.21 -19.42
C PRO A 483 24.14 -17.24 -19.69
N ASN A 484 24.20 -16.46 -20.77
CA ASN A 484 23.15 -15.50 -21.10
C ASN A 484 21.83 -16.18 -21.47
N LEU A 485 21.87 -17.22 -22.30
CA LEU A 485 20.69 -17.99 -22.68
C LEU A 485 20.11 -18.74 -21.48
N TRP A 486 20.97 -19.23 -20.59
CA TRP A 486 20.53 -19.88 -19.36
C TRP A 486 19.79 -18.91 -18.44
N VAL A 487 20.34 -17.71 -18.21
CA VAL A 487 19.68 -16.67 -17.40
C VAL A 487 18.35 -16.24 -18.02
N GLU A 488 18.30 -16.06 -19.35
CA GLU A 488 17.08 -15.73 -20.07
C GLU A 488 16.01 -16.82 -19.91
N SER A 489 16.37 -18.09 -20.09
CA SER A 489 15.47 -19.24 -19.87
C SER A 489 14.91 -19.28 -18.45
N GLN A 490 15.75 -19.12 -17.43
CA GLN A 490 15.32 -19.08 -16.03
C GLN A 490 14.38 -17.90 -15.76
N GLY A 491 14.66 -16.72 -16.33
CA GLY A 491 13.80 -15.54 -16.23
C GLY A 491 12.43 -15.75 -16.87
N LEU A 492 12.38 -16.43 -18.02
CA LEU A 492 11.14 -16.79 -18.71
C LEU A 492 10.34 -17.87 -17.97
N GLN A 493 11.01 -18.90 -17.44
CA GLN A 493 10.38 -19.91 -16.58
C GLN A 493 9.76 -19.27 -15.33
N ALA A 494 10.47 -18.34 -14.68
CA ALA A 494 9.93 -17.60 -13.54
C ALA A 494 8.73 -16.72 -13.95
N ALA A 495 8.78 -16.05 -15.11
CA ALA A 495 7.67 -15.23 -15.59
C ALA A 495 6.43 -16.05 -15.99
N LEU A 496 6.60 -17.30 -16.43
CA LEU A 496 5.53 -18.26 -16.72
C LEU A 496 5.03 -19.00 -15.47
N SER A 497 5.62 -18.77 -14.30
CA SER A 497 5.07 -19.28 -13.04
C SER A 497 3.68 -18.69 -12.79
N LEU A 498 2.78 -19.49 -12.20
CA LEU A 498 1.40 -19.07 -12.02
C LEU A 498 1.28 -17.78 -11.18
N GLY A 499 2.07 -17.65 -10.12
CA GLY A 499 2.11 -16.44 -9.30
C GLY A 499 2.46 -15.18 -10.11
N SER A 500 3.41 -15.28 -11.04
CA SER A 500 3.81 -14.17 -11.91
C SER A 500 2.76 -13.85 -13.00
N LEU A 501 2.00 -14.86 -13.45
CA LEU A 501 0.91 -14.63 -14.41
C LEU A 501 -0.28 -13.90 -13.76
N ILE A 502 -0.54 -14.18 -12.48
CA ILE A 502 -1.62 -13.54 -11.70
C ILE A 502 -1.21 -12.14 -11.22
N HIS A 503 0.04 -11.98 -10.79
CA HIS A 503 0.61 -10.69 -10.41
C HIS A 503 1.71 -10.26 -11.39
N PRO A 504 1.33 -9.85 -12.63
CA PRO A 504 2.31 -9.46 -13.62
C PRO A 504 3.01 -8.17 -13.16
N ALA A 505 4.33 -8.21 -13.03
CA ALA A 505 5.18 -7.05 -12.74
C ALA A 505 5.27 -6.09 -13.94
N GLY A 506 4.13 -5.68 -14.51
CA GLY A 506 4.00 -4.84 -15.70
C GLY A 506 4.09 -5.58 -17.04
N ARG A 507 4.16 -6.91 -17.05
CA ARG A 507 4.23 -7.73 -18.28
C ARG A 507 2.86 -8.22 -18.74
N THR A 508 2.54 -8.07 -20.02
CA THR A 508 1.36 -8.70 -20.62
C THR A 508 1.72 -10.08 -21.19
N MET A 509 0.70 -10.90 -21.47
CA MET A 509 0.92 -12.22 -22.06
C MET A 509 1.55 -12.08 -23.46
N GLU A 510 1.15 -11.07 -24.24
CA GLU A 510 1.71 -10.79 -25.57
C GLU A 510 3.20 -10.42 -25.50
N SER A 511 3.60 -9.62 -24.50
CA SER A 511 5.02 -9.32 -24.26
C SER A 511 5.80 -10.58 -23.94
N LEU A 512 5.24 -11.45 -23.10
CA LEU A 512 5.89 -12.70 -22.70
C LEU A 512 6.05 -13.66 -23.90
N ILE A 513 5.03 -13.79 -24.75
CA ILE A 513 5.09 -14.56 -25.99
C ILE A 513 6.20 -14.00 -26.89
N GLN A 514 6.30 -12.69 -27.06
CA GLN A 514 7.34 -12.06 -27.87
C GLN A 514 8.76 -12.30 -27.30
N GLU A 515 8.93 -12.21 -25.98
CA GLU A 515 10.19 -12.54 -25.32
C GLU A 515 10.58 -14.01 -25.56
N ILE A 516 9.61 -14.93 -25.48
CA ILE A 516 9.83 -16.35 -25.72
C ILE A 516 10.16 -16.63 -27.20
N ASP A 517 9.53 -15.95 -28.15
CA ASP A 517 9.87 -16.09 -29.58
C ASP A 517 11.30 -15.60 -29.86
N GLY A 518 11.73 -14.53 -29.18
CA GLY A 518 13.11 -14.05 -29.20
C GLY A 518 14.09 -15.08 -28.64
N PHE A 519 13.73 -15.71 -27.52
CA PHE A 519 14.49 -16.80 -26.92
C PHE A 519 14.55 -18.03 -27.84
N LYS A 520 13.42 -18.50 -28.38
CA LYS A 520 13.34 -19.64 -29.32
C LYS A 520 14.27 -19.44 -30.52
N SER A 521 14.31 -18.22 -31.06
CA SER A 521 15.19 -17.85 -32.17
C SER A 521 16.67 -17.96 -31.77
N SER A 522 17.04 -17.42 -30.60
CA SER A 522 18.41 -17.38 -30.10
C SER A 522 18.92 -18.78 -29.70
N TYR A 523 18.10 -19.53 -28.97
CA TYR A 523 18.36 -20.93 -28.62
C TYR A 523 18.44 -21.80 -29.88
N GLY A 524 17.50 -21.65 -30.83
CA GLY A 524 17.47 -22.40 -32.07
C GLY A 524 18.74 -22.19 -32.90
N ALA A 525 19.25 -20.95 -33.00
CA ALA A 525 20.53 -20.67 -33.67
C ALA A 525 21.72 -21.36 -32.98
N ALA A 526 21.78 -21.30 -31.64
CA ALA A 526 22.83 -21.96 -30.87
C ALA A 526 22.78 -23.50 -31.05
N TYR A 527 21.58 -24.09 -30.99
CA TYR A 527 21.38 -25.52 -31.18
C TYR A 527 21.77 -25.99 -32.57
N LYS A 528 21.32 -25.31 -33.65
CA LYS A 528 21.66 -25.68 -35.02
C LYS A 528 23.17 -25.66 -35.25
N ASN A 529 23.86 -24.63 -34.75
CA ASN A 529 25.32 -24.53 -34.84
C ASN A 529 26.01 -25.67 -34.10
N HIS A 530 25.58 -25.96 -32.87
CA HIS A 530 26.12 -27.05 -32.06
C HIS A 530 25.90 -28.42 -32.72
N HIS A 531 24.67 -28.68 -33.20
CA HIS A 531 24.31 -29.91 -33.90
C HIS A 531 25.16 -30.14 -35.15
N THR A 532 25.28 -29.11 -35.99
CA THR A 532 26.09 -29.18 -37.21
C THR A 532 27.56 -29.43 -36.88
N GLN A 533 28.13 -28.71 -35.92
CA GLN A 533 29.53 -28.89 -35.53
C GLN A 533 29.78 -30.29 -34.96
N LEU A 534 28.92 -30.76 -34.05
CA LEU A 534 29.07 -32.06 -33.42
C LEU A 534 29.04 -33.19 -34.45
N HIS A 535 28.09 -33.17 -35.39
CA HIS A 535 28.00 -34.20 -36.42
C HIS A 535 29.06 -34.08 -37.51
N GLN A 536 29.65 -32.90 -37.73
CA GLN A 536 30.84 -32.74 -38.57
C GLN A 536 32.07 -33.38 -37.93
N ASP A 537 32.24 -33.24 -36.60
CA ASP A 537 33.40 -33.75 -35.87
C ASP A 537 33.28 -35.24 -35.49
N LEU A 538 32.05 -35.76 -35.37
CA LEU A 538 31.75 -37.13 -34.94
C LEU A 538 32.47 -38.21 -35.75
N PRO A 539 32.52 -38.20 -37.10
CA PRO A 539 33.22 -39.23 -37.86
C PRO A 539 34.74 -39.23 -37.64
N ALA A 540 35.34 -38.07 -37.35
CA ALA A 540 36.76 -37.98 -37.02
C ALA A 540 37.01 -38.53 -35.60
N TYR A 541 36.18 -38.12 -34.64
CA TYR A 541 36.22 -38.61 -33.26
C TYR A 541 36.09 -40.13 -33.18
N GLN A 542 35.07 -40.72 -33.82
CA GLN A 542 34.83 -42.17 -33.81
C GLN A 542 35.99 -42.96 -34.44
N ARG A 543 36.59 -42.45 -35.52
CA ARG A 543 37.76 -43.07 -36.14
C ARG A 543 38.97 -43.04 -35.20
N ASN A 544 39.22 -41.91 -34.54
CA ASN A 544 40.34 -41.75 -33.61
C ASN A 544 40.15 -42.64 -32.36
N LEU A 545 38.93 -42.71 -31.82
CA LEU A 545 38.59 -43.58 -30.69
C LEU A 545 38.78 -45.06 -31.05
N ALA A 546 38.32 -45.49 -32.23
CA ALA A 546 38.53 -46.85 -32.70
C ALA A 546 40.02 -47.18 -32.90
N ALA A 547 40.82 -46.23 -33.39
CA ALA A 547 42.27 -46.40 -33.52
C ALA A 547 42.95 -46.50 -32.14
N ALA A 548 42.59 -45.63 -31.19
CA ALA A 548 43.09 -45.69 -29.83
C ALA A 548 42.74 -47.01 -29.14
N ARG A 549 41.54 -47.55 -29.35
CA ARG A 549 41.12 -48.85 -28.81
C ARG A 549 41.98 -50.00 -29.33
N ARG A 550 42.28 -50.02 -30.64
CA ARG A 550 43.18 -51.03 -31.22
C ARG A 550 44.59 -50.92 -30.65
N LYS A 551 45.14 -49.71 -30.54
CA LYS A 551 46.47 -49.49 -29.95
C LYS A 551 46.54 -49.88 -28.47
N SER A 552 45.50 -49.58 -27.70
CA SER A 552 45.40 -50.02 -26.30
C SER A 552 45.33 -51.53 -26.18
N GLN A 553 44.56 -52.22 -27.05
CA GLN A 553 44.51 -53.68 -27.08
C GLN A 553 45.89 -54.28 -27.39
N ALA A 554 46.60 -53.71 -28.36
CA ALA A 554 47.96 -54.13 -28.68
C ALA A 554 48.93 -53.94 -27.50
N LEU A 555 48.85 -52.80 -26.81
CA LEU A 555 49.64 -52.56 -25.59
C LEU A 555 49.32 -53.58 -24.49
N THR A 556 48.03 -53.89 -24.27
CA THR A 556 47.61 -54.92 -23.30
C THR A 556 48.20 -56.29 -23.66
N LEU A 557 48.17 -56.68 -24.95
CA LEU A 557 48.75 -57.94 -25.41
C LEU A 557 50.27 -57.98 -25.18
N LEU A 558 51.01 -56.92 -25.49
CA LEU A 558 52.46 -56.86 -25.22
C LEU A 558 52.76 -56.97 -23.72
N ASN A 559 51.96 -56.32 -22.87
CA ASN A 559 52.12 -56.39 -21.42
C ASN A 559 51.84 -57.79 -20.83
N THR A 560 51.29 -58.74 -21.60
CA THR A 560 51.14 -60.15 -21.16
C THR A 560 52.41 -60.98 -21.37
N ILE A 561 53.40 -60.48 -22.11
CA ILE A 561 54.66 -61.17 -22.42
C ILE A 561 55.62 -60.98 -21.24
N PRO A 562 55.98 -62.05 -20.49
CA PRO A 562 56.81 -61.96 -19.28
C PRO A 562 58.23 -61.41 -19.52
N GLU A 563 58.77 -61.59 -20.73
CA GLU A 563 60.11 -61.17 -21.11
C GLU A 563 60.23 -59.66 -21.36
N LEU A 564 59.10 -58.95 -21.51
CA LEU A 564 59.07 -57.49 -21.59
C LEU A 564 59.01 -56.89 -20.16
N PRO A 565 60.05 -56.18 -19.69
CA PRO A 565 60.08 -55.65 -18.33
C PRO A 565 59.02 -54.57 -18.08
N GLY A 566 58.13 -54.82 -17.12
CA GLY A 566 57.16 -53.87 -16.58
C GLY A 566 55.93 -53.69 -17.46
N ALA A 567 54.74 -53.82 -16.87
CA ALA A 567 53.51 -53.48 -17.59
C ALA A 567 53.39 -51.95 -17.70
N GLU A 568 53.48 -51.43 -18.92
CA GLU A 568 53.41 -49.99 -19.20
C GLU A 568 51.97 -49.54 -19.46
N GLY A 569 51.61 -48.33 -19.02
CA GLY A 569 50.28 -47.76 -19.28
C GLY A 569 49.11 -48.47 -18.57
N LEU A 570 49.37 -49.07 -17.41
CA LEU A 570 48.33 -49.59 -16.51
C LEU A 570 47.29 -48.46 -16.26
N ASP A 571 46.00 -48.79 -16.37
CA ASP A 571 44.83 -47.88 -16.35
C ASP A 571 44.49 -47.06 -17.61
N LEU A 572 45.33 -47.06 -18.66
CA LEU A 572 44.97 -46.37 -19.92
C LEU A 572 43.79 -47.04 -20.65
N ALA A 573 43.69 -48.37 -20.60
CA ALA A 573 42.56 -49.11 -21.16
C ALA A 573 41.24 -48.73 -20.45
N ASN A 574 41.26 -48.71 -19.10
CA ASN A 574 40.12 -48.28 -18.29
C ASN A 574 39.73 -46.82 -18.59
N SER A 575 40.73 -45.94 -18.76
CA SER A 575 40.51 -44.53 -19.11
C SER A 575 39.89 -44.34 -20.49
N LEU A 576 40.18 -45.24 -21.43
CA LEU A 576 39.61 -45.24 -22.78
C LEU A 576 38.20 -45.83 -22.82
N GLU A 577 37.91 -46.84 -22.00
CA GLU A 577 36.55 -47.40 -21.85
C GLU A 577 35.56 -46.39 -21.25
N GLN A 578 36.04 -45.44 -20.44
CA GLN A 578 35.23 -44.34 -19.91
C GLN A 578 34.84 -43.30 -20.98
N LEU A 579 35.42 -43.34 -22.19
CA LEU A 579 35.02 -42.47 -23.29
C LEU A 579 33.85 -43.07 -24.06
N ILE A 580 32.74 -42.33 -24.09
CA ILE A 580 31.55 -42.66 -24.89
C ILE A 580 31.83 -42.53 -26.39
N ASP A 581 31.16 -43.37 -27.19
CA ASP A 581 31.27 -43.43 -28.66
C ASP A 581 30.70 -42.19 -29.38
N GLY A 582 30.01 -41.32 -28.63
CA GLY A 582 29.24 -40.21 -29.16
C GLY A 582 27.83 -40.64 -29.61
N PRO A 583 26.98 -39.67 -29.98
CA PRO A 583 25.62 -39.95 -30.43
C PRO A 583 25.59 -40.65 -31.79
N SER A 584 24.43 -41.21 -32.15
CA SER A 584 24.21 -41.77 -33.49
C SER A 584 24.29 -40.68 -34.56
N PRO A 585 24.79 -40.99 -35.78
CA PRO A 585 24.82 -40.02 -36.86
C PRO A 585 23.40 -39.60 -37.24
N CYS A 586 23.18 -38.28 -37.33
CA CYS A 586 21.88 -37.73 -37.68
C CYS A 586 21.70 -37.68 -39.21
N PRO A 587 20.56 -38.15 -39.76
CA PRO A 587 20.25 -38.04 -41.19
C PRO A 587 19.75 -36.65 -41.59
N VAL A 588 19.51 -35.75 -40.63
CA VAL A 588 18.91 -34.43 -40.84
C VAL A 588 19.99 -33.36 -40.91
N ASP A 589 19.90 -32.49 -41.91
CA ASP A 589 20.77 -31.31 -41.99
C ASP A 589 20.39 -30.28 -40.92
N GLY A 590 21.39 -29.75 -40.22
CA GLY A 590 21.19 -28.85 -39.08
C GLY A 590 20.46 -27.56 -39.47
N GLU A 591 20.67 -27.04 -40.69
CA GLU A 591 19.96 -25.84 -41.16
C GLU A 591 18.47 -26.07 -41.42
N ALA A 592 18.08 -27.32 -41.74
CA ALA A 592 16.70 -27.70 -42.05
C ALA A 592 15.85 -27.96 -40.78
N LEU A 593 16.46 -27.97 -39.59
CA LEU A 593 15.75 -28.15 -38.33
C LEU A 593 14.85 -26.94 -38.05
N LYS A 594 13.60 -27.22 -37.66
CA LYS A 594 12.66 -26.21 -37.15
C LYS A 594 12.66 -26.26 -35.63
N MET A 595 13.31 -25.28 -35.01
CA MET A 595 13.53 -25.25 -33.56
C MET A 595 12.41 -24.49 -32.84
N GLU A 596 11.48 -23.88 -33.56
CA GLU A 596 10.39 -23.08 -33.03
C GLU A 596 9.32 -23.94 -32.33
N ASP A 597 9.13 -25.16 -32.84
CA ASP A 597 8.14 -26.14 -32.37
C ASP A 597 8.72 -27.12 -31.33
N ASN A 598 10.00 -27.50 -31.48
CA ASN A 598 10.65 -28.51 -30.65
C ASN A 598 12.11 -28.11 -30.39
N PRO A 599 12.56 -28.03 -29.13
CA PRO A 599 13.90 -27.55 -28.78
C PRO A 599 15.01 -28.58 -29.04
N ILE A 600 14.68 -29.80 -29.45
CA ILE A 600 15.65 -30.86 -29.73
C ILE A 600 15.34 -31.56 -31.06
N CYS A 601 16.39 -32.08 -31.71
CA CYS A 601 16.25 -32.87 -32.92
C CYS A 601 15.61 -34.23 -32.59
N GLY A 602 14.45 -34.54 -33.17
CA GLY A 602 13.77 -35.83 -32.96
C GLY A 602 14.43 -37.05 -33.60
N SER A 603 15.60 -36.91 -34.25
CA SER A 603 16.35 -38.03 -34.85
C SER A 603 17.56 -38.45 -34.03
N CYS A 604 18.33 -37.49 -33.51
CA CYS A 604 19.55 -37.76 -32.75
C CYS A 604 19.43 -37.40 -31.25
N GLU A 605 18.40 -36.64 -30.86
CA GLU A 605 18.07 -36.25 -29.48
C GLU A 605 19.24 -35.65 -28.68
N ILE A 606 20.25 -35.10 -29.37
CA ILE A 606 21.38 -34.45 -28.71
C ILE A 606 20.92 -33.15 -28.03
N THR A 607 21.58 -32.79 -26.94
CA THR A 607 21.33 -31.55 -26.20
C THR A 607 22.57 -30.64 -26.28
N LEU A 608 22.45 -29.36 -25.90
CA LEU A 608 23.60 -28.44 -25.93
C LEU A 608 24.72 -28.83 -24.95
N GLU A 609 24.44 -29.70 -23.98
CA GLU A 609 25.44 -30.26 -23.07
C GLU A 609 26.22 -31.44 -23.71
N THR A 610 25.72 -31.99 -24.81
CA THR A 610 26.34 -33.15 -25.46
C THR A 610 27.64 -32.71 -26.12
N ALA A 611 28.78 -33.07 -25.54
CA ALA A 611 30.09 -32.74 -26.08
C ALA A 611 30.92 -33.98 -26.40
N LEU A 612 31.65 -33.95 -27.51
CA LEU A 612 32.66 -34.95 -27.82
C LEU A 612 33.90 -34.69 -26.97
N ALA A 613 34.39 -35.72 -26.27
CA ALA A 613 35.56 -35.60 -25.39
C ALA A 613 36.88 -35.62 -26.19
N VAL A 614 37.01 -34.73 -27.18
CA VAL A 614 38.12 -34.71 -28.14
C VAL A 614 39.47 -34.53 -27.44
N ASP A 615 39.58 -33.58 -26.50
CA ASP A 615 40.84 -33.32 -25.79
C ASP A 615 41.25 -34.49 -24.91
N ARG A 616 40.28 -35.10 -24.21
CA ARG A 616 40.53 -36.28 -23.38
C ARG A 616 40.95 -37.47 -24.23
N LEU A 617 40.31 -37.68 -25.38
CA LEU A 617 40.70 -38.70 -26.36
C LEU A 617 42.13 -38.46 -26.87
N ASN A 618 42.48 -37.23 -27.22
CA ASN A 618 43.82 -36.89 -27.71
C ASN A 618 44.89 -37.14 -26.63
N MET A 619 44.62 -36.75 -25.38
CA MET A 619 45.50 -36.98 -24.25
C MET A 619 45.72 -38.48 -23.97
N VAL A 620 44.64 -39.25 -23.90
CA VAL A 620 44.72 -40.71 -23.67
C VAL A 620 45.39 -41.40 -24.86
N SER A 621 45.07 -41.00 -26.09
CA SER A 621 45.72 -41.53 -27.30
C SER A 621 47.22 -41.28 -27.31
N ALA A 622 47.66 -40.06 -26.94
CA ALA A 622 49.07 -39.73 -26.84
C ALA A 622 49.80 -40.54 -25.75
N ALA A 623 49.14 -40.79 -24.61
CA ALA A 623 49.67 -41.62 -23.55
C ALA A 623 49.79 -43.10 -23.97
N ILE A 624 48.79 -43.62 -24.70
CA ILE A 624 48.84 -44.96 -25.30
C ILE A 624 49.99 -45.05 -26.30
N ASP A 625 50.12 -44.06 -27.19
CA ASP A 625 51.20 -44.02 -28.19
C ASP A 625 52.59 -43.99 -27.54
N ALA A 626 52.77 -43.20 -26.48
CA ALA A 626 54.02 -43.16 -25.74
C ALA A 626 54.35 -44.51 -25.07
N SER A 627 53.36 -45.13 -24.41
CA SER A 627 53.54 -46.42 -23.72
C SER A 627 53.82 -47.55 -24.71
N LEU A 628 53.10 -47.57 -25.84
CA LEU A 628 53.31 -48.52 -26.93
C LEU A 628 54.68 -48.33 -27.59
N ALA A 629 55.16 -47.09 -27.75
CA ALA A 629 56.50 -46.81 -28.27
C ALA A 629 57.61 -47.34 -27.36
N VAL A 630 57.46 -47.23 -26.04
CA VAL A 630 58.40 -47.80 -25.06
C VAL A 630 58.46 -49.31 -25.19
N GLN A 631 57.29 -49.98 -25.15
CA GLN A 631 57.22 -51.44 -25.29
C GLN A 631 57.76 -51.92 -26.65
N ASN A 632 57.45 -51.21 -27.74
CA ASN A 632 57.95 -51.54 -29.06
C ASN A 632 59.48 -51.37 -29.16
N LYS A 633 60.06 -50.37 -28.50
CA LYS A 633 61.52 -50.19 -28.45
C LYS A 633 62.20 -51.32 -27.69
N ILE A 634 61.67 -51.69 -26.52
CA ILE A 634 62.19 -52.80 -25.72
C ILE A 634 62.09 -54.11 -26.52
N LEU A 635 60.95 -54.35 -27.17
CA LEU A 635 60.75 -55.49 -28.05
C LEU A 635 61.76 -55.50 -29.21
N SER A 636 62.00 -54.34 -29.86
CA SER A 636 63.00 -54.19 -30.92
C SER A 636 64.40 -54.55 -30.44
N ASP A 637 64.83 -54.01 -29.30
CA ASP A 637 66.16 -54.26 -28.73
C ASP A 637 66.36 -55.75 -28.39
N LEU A 638 65.32 -56.41 -27.88
CA LEU A 638 65.33 -57.85 -27.58
C LEU A 638 65.34 -58.71 -28.85
N LEU A 639 64.54 -58.36 -29.86
CA LEU A 639 64.52 -59.05 -31.15
C LEU A 639 65.86 -58.92 -31.88
N VAL A 640 66.47 -57.73 -31.90
CA VAL A 640 67.81 -57.49 -32.46
C VAL A 640 68.89 -58.30 -31.72
N GLY A 641 68.79 -58.41 -30.40
CA GLY A 641 69.66 -59.25 -29.59
C GLY A 641 69.58 -60.74 -29.95
N LYS A 642 68.39 -61.24 -30.30
CA LYS A 642 68.18 -62.66 -30.63
C LYS A 642 68.55 -63.03 -32.07
N ILE A 643 68.46 -62.09 -33.02
CA ILE A 643 68.95 -62.26 -34.40
C ILE A 643 70.46 -62.55 -34.44
N MET A 644 71.25 -62.00 -33.51
CA MET A 644 72.68 -62.30 -33.41
C MET A 644 72.98 -63.75 -32.99
N GLN A 645 71.96 -64.56 -32.67
CA GLN A 645 72.07 -65.97 -32.27
C GLN A 645 71.57 -66.97 -33.35
N GLU A 646 71.43 -66.54 -34.61
CA GLU A 646 71.04 -67.35 -35.79
C GLU A 646 69.69 -68.08 -35.68
N THR A 647 68.61 -67.44 -36.13
CA THR A 647 67.29 -68.09 -36.31
C THR A 647 66.66 -67.63 -37.62
N ASP A 648 66.33 -68.57 -38.52
CA ASP A 648 65.86 -68.33 -39.89
C ASP A 648 64.33 -68.59 -39.96
N ASP A 649 63.49 -67.60 -39.65
CA ASP A 649 62.01 -67.68 -39.72
C ASP A 649 61.42 -66.48 -40.50
N PRO A 650 60.66 -66.69 -41.58
CA PRO A 650 60.08 -65.61 -42.38
C PRO A 650 59.04 -64.76 -41.63
N ARG A 651 58.40 -65.27 -40.57
CA ARG A 651 57.49 -64.47 -39.72
C ARG A 651 58.25 -63.49 -38.83
N LEU A 652 59.49 -63.82 -38.49
CA LEU A 652 60.39 -62.95 -37.75
C LEU A 652 60.83 -61.78 -38.64
N ASP A 653 61.14 -62.01 -39.92
CA ASP A 653 61.50 -60.96 -40.88
C ASP A 653 60.41 -59.89 -41.07
N ASP A 654 59.14 -60.30 -41.19
CA ASP A 654 58.01 -59.38 -41.32
C ASP A 654 57.75 -58.61 -40.01
N LEU A 655 57.85 -59.26 -38.85
CA LEU A 655 57.74 -58.61 -37.53
C LEU A 655 58.86 -57.59 -37.31
N ILE A 656 60.10 -57.94 -37.65
CA ILE A 656 61.27 -57.05 -37.58
C ILE A 656 61.04 -55.82 -38.45
N ARG A 657 60.53 -55.98 -39.67
CA ARG A 657 60.27 -54.86 -40.57
C ARG A 657 59.27 -53.87 -39.97
N ILE A 658 58.23 -54.37 -39.31
CA ILE A 658 57.21 -53.56 -38.63
C ILE A 658 57.79 -52.86 -37.39
N VAL A 659 58.58 -53.58 -36.57
CA VAL A 659 59.17 -53.05 -35.33
C VAL A 659 60.30 -52.04 -35.63
N GLN A 660 61.15 -52.29 -36.62
CA GLN A 660 62.25 -51.39 -37.03
C GLN A 660 61.76 -50.11 -37.70
N THR A 661 60.66 -50.17 -38.46
CA THR A 661 60.06 -48.95 -39.04
C THR A 661 59.36 -48.09 -37.99
N SER A 662 59.25 -48.58 -36.73
CA SER A 662 58.57 -47.90 -35.62
C SER A 662 57.12 -47.51 -35.96
N ASP A 663 56.48 -48.21 -36.90
CA ASP A 663 55.11 -47.93 -37.29
C ASP A 663 54.13 -48.60 -36.30
N LEU A 664 53.83 -47.86 -35.23
CA LEU A 664 52.90 -48.26 -34.18
C LEU A 664 51.50 -48.60 -34.72
N SER A 665 51.11 -48.01 -35.85
CA SER A 665 49.80 -48.27 -36.45
C SER A 665 49.75 -49.66 -37.08
N VAL A 666 50.80 -50.05 -37.82
CA VAL A 666 50.92 -51.37 -38.43
C VAL A 666 51.08 -52.44 -37.36
N LEU A 667 51.86 -52.16 -36.30
CA LEU A 667 51.98 -53.05 -35.15
C LEU A 667 50.62 -53.30 -34.47
N SER A 668 49.87 -52.25 -34.17
CA SER A 668 48.56 -52.38 -33.49
C SER A 668 47.49 -53.12 -34.32
N ASN A 669 47.60 -53.12 -35.66
CA ASN A 669 46.67 -53.83 -36.53
C ASN A 669 47.09 -55.29 -36.80
N THR A 670 48.33 -55.68 -36.50
CA THR A 670 48.88 -57.03 -36.76
C THR A 670 49.04 -57.86 -35.49
N LEU A 671 49.18 -57.21 -34.32
CA LEU A 671 49.33 -57.89 -33.05
C LEU A 671 48.01 -58.51 -32.58
N ASN A 672 47.98 -59.83 -32.49
CA ASN A 672 46.89 -60.62 -31.91
C ASN A 672 47.47 -61.61 -30.88
N GLN A 673 46.62 -62.38 -30.18
CA GLN A 673 47.08 -63.33 -29.17
C GLN A 673 48.07 -64.36 -29.74
N ASP A 674 47.82 -64.89 -30.94
CA ASP A 674 48.71 -65.85 -31.59
C ASP A 674 50.12 -65.25 -31.85
N MET A 675 50.19 -63.96 -32.20
CA MET A 675 51.43 -63.23 -32.42
C MET A 675 52.13 -62.90 -31.09
N ALA A 676 51.39 -62.55 -30.04
CA ALA A 676 51.95 -62.34 -28.70
C ALA A 676 52.54 -63.65 -28.13
N ASP A 677 51.85 -64.78 -28.29
CA ASP A 677 52.33 -66.12 -27.91
C ASP A 677 53.52 -66.58 -28.75
N PHE A 678 53.58 -66.16 -30.03
CA PHE A 678 54.74 -66.38 -30.89
C PHE A 678 55.95 -65.56 -30.41
N ILE A 679 55.77 -64.27 -30.09
CA ILE A 679 56.82 -63.42 -29.54
C ILE A 679 57.32 -63.95 -28.20
N HIS A 680 56.43 -64.39 -27.30
CA HIS A 680 56.80 -65.01 -26.02
C HIS A 680 57.67 -66.26 -26.23
N ARG A 681 57.23 -67.21 -27.07
CA ARG A 681 58.02 -68.41 -27.42
C ARG A 681 59.33 -68.08 -28.10
N LEU A 682 59.35 -67.00 -28.87
CA LEU A 682 60.53 -66.53 -29.55
C LEU A 682 61.44 -65.74 -28.63
N LEU A 683 61.05 -65.26 -27.44
CA LEU A 683 61.93 -64.53 -26.52
C LEU A 683 62.38 -65.36 -25.31
N ALA A 684 61.57 -66.33 -24.87
CA ALA A 684 61.96 -67.40 -23.95
C ALA A 684 63.16 -68.22 -24.46
#